data_AF-A0A7X0RJ58-F1
#
_entry.id   AF-A0A7X0RJ58-F1
#
_cell.length_a   1.000
_cell.length_b   1.000
_cell.length_c   1.000
_cell.angle_alpha   90.00
_cell.angle_beta   90.00
_cell.angle_gamma   90.00
#
_symmetry.space_group_name_H-M   'P 1'
#
loop_
_entity.id
_entity.type
_entity.pdbx_description
1 polymer ?
#
loop_
_entity_poly.entity_id
_entity_poly.type
_entity_poly.pdbx_seq_one_letter_code
_entity_poly.pdbx_strand_id
1 'polypeptide(L)'
;MSEYAPVSADPAQRPHWTVGDRLAAFTALLPADPAGPVVLALSDELSPHVQLVYPEALVLVESGRDAAWPDGSRVVAWDGRTPPVRAGSAGLVVVDARRYDRAALATLLSPEGVLAVLGPDGPFLVYPSAESPELVWRRSWPVNMPAGPVPWLRRRLGLSVGRGDAVPRLSLSGVSRPSLADEVLVELQEATGRPGELVGLVTAGHAVLRVRSADGDVAVRLSLTDGDRHDVADRVRADVPAVEPYLAPVVARGRTRGHPWVATRWTPGRRGPLTWPWPRPERQWAVADEVVDVLSARVTGSTGPGWAQAWAEAAHVVPPDVRARWAAALAPLEAELPTAWCHGDLWPGNVLLDGGTSAVIDWDNASEDAVQGLDRLLVPALRALSEPGRNASTEILRFVDDVAPVADAVVGGRRWADWDRPARVALALATVVLYLRNRSLHDLGQEALDTHLAAVAAALEPSGPDDAVVAAAAPAPNVEAARTARGALWLATNGVVVKASQTIVLLTLAAILAPSALGLVALGTLVANISVQLSSLGTASALVYWRGDVQRAARTAVTIGVGMGAGLAVLLWVAAPWLATTLRAEDGGAAVIRGLTVVLPFTAVAAVTNELLRRELRFLRRIIPDTVSSITGAVVAIALVTQGHGVMALVAGQIVQATLTMLLSWVVHPPVRPGWNREDARGLLGYGGPYAGAQLLEIIQLNVDYLIVARVLGAVALGQYSLGFRLAFMPYLMIVVVTTGAAFPYLCRVSGPALGRASTVVMTATLTMVVPLCAGLALFNDDLTLLGDKWSPGVPVVGWLALYAVLLSVGQIVQTALNAGGRPGVAMLLRLSHLVLLLGTLLVVASHGITAVAVGQVVAASLVATLALTLGRIHLPGFSLRGLAVSLRPAAAGVAVMVVAVLGLRALFDVGSPSLSGLLLVGSAGVVAYAGTVWMLDRAHLKEAFQLVRRPS
;
A
#
# COMPACT_ATOMS: atom_id res chain seq x y z
N MET A 1 38.04 -23.37 -13.39
CA MET A 1 38.32 -22.01 -12.89
C MET A 1 37.65 -21.01 -13.81
N SER A 2 37.49 -19.74 -13.40
CA SER A 2 36.43 -18.81 -13.88
C SER A 2 35.03 -19.30 -13.44
N GLU A 3 34.70 -19.18 -12.15
CA GLU A 3 34.22 -17.98 -11.43
C GLU A 3 32.71 -17.74 -11.58
N TYR A 4 31.94 -18.32 -10.65
CA TYR A 4 30.68 -17.72 -10.21
C TYR A 4 31.02 -16.69 -9.13
N ALA A 5 30.81 -15.40 -9.43
CA ALA A 5 30.96 -14.35 -8.42
C ALA A 5 29.91 -14.51 -7.30
N PRO A 6 30.28 -14.34 -6.01
CA PRO A 6 29.31 -14.37 -4.92
C PRO A 6 28.35 -13.17 -5.03
N VAL A 7 27.07 -13.42 -4.81
CA VAL A 7 26.07 -12.35 -4.64
C VAL A 7 26.30 -11.70 -3.28
N SER A 8 26.21 -10.37 -3.22
CA SER A 8 26.47 -9.58 -2.01
C SER A 8 25.62 -10.04 -0.81
N ALA A 9 26.27 -10.24 0.33
CA ALA A 9 25.66 -10.69 1.59
C ALA A 9 24.90 -9.55 2.30
N ASP A 10 23.79 -9.10 1.70
CA ASP A 10 22.82 -8.21 2.32
C ASP A 10 21.64 -9.03 2.88
N PRO A 11 21.46 -9.11 4.22
CA PRO A 11 20.35 -9.85 4.82
C PRO A 11 18.97 -9.32 4.46
N ALA A 12 18.84 -8.03 4.13
CA ALA A 12 17.56 -7.33 4.00
C ALA A 12 16.72 -7.71 2.76
N GLN A 13 17.19 -8.65 1.92
CA GLN A 13 16.58 -9.00 0.63
C GLN A 13 15.90 -10.39 0.62
N ARG A 14 15.60 -10.97 1.78
CA ARG A 14 14.87 -12.26 1.93
C ARG A 14 13.34 -12.05 2.01
N PRO A 15 12.50 -12.87 1.36
CA PRO A 15 11.03 -12.71 1.37
C PRO A 15 10.31 -13.43 2.53
N HIS A 16 9.17 -12.88 2.96
CA HIS A 16 8.31 -13.41 4.04
C HIS A 16 6.97 -13.98 3.52
N TRP A 17 6.29 -14.81 4.32
CA TRP A 17 5.06 -15.57 3.97
C TRP A 17 3.88 -15.27 4.92
N THR A 18 2.70 -15.86 4.69
CA THR A 18 1.43 -15.38 5.29
C THR A 18 0.60 -16.41 6.07
N VAL A 19 -0.39 -15.94 6.84
CA VAL A 19 -1.40 -16.80 7.53
C VAL A 19 -2.53 -17.21 6.58
N GLY A 20 -2.78 -16.47 5.49
CA GLY A 20 -3.71 -16.91 4.43
C GLY A 20 -3.29 -18.26 3.84
N ASP A 21 -1.97 -18.45 3.65
CA ASP A 21 -1.37 -19.73 3.25
C ASP A 21 -1.63 -20.87 4.26
N ARG A 22 -1.83 -20.54 5.55
CA ARG A 22 -1.97 -21.51 6.65
C ARG A 22 -3.39 -22.04 6.76
N LEU A 23 -4.42 -21.18 6.67
CA LEU A 23 -5.81 -21.64 6.78
C LEU A 23 -6.21 -22.56 5.61
N ALA A 24 -5.72 -22.27 4.41
CA ALA A 24 -5.90 -23.10 3.21
C ALA A 24 -5.27 -24.50 3.35
N ALA A 25 -4.23 -24.65 4.17
CA ALA A 25 -3.61 -25.94 4.47
C ALA A 25 -4.40 -26.78 5.51
N PHE A 26 -5.34 -26.17 6.26
CA PHE A 26 -6.23 -26.91 7.17
C PHE A 26 -7.44 -27.48 6.43
N THR A 27 -8.12 -26.68 5.62
CA THR A 27 -9.28 -27.13 4.83
C THR A 27 -8.93 -28.19 3.79
N ALA A 28 -7.67 -28.22 3.31
CA ALA A 28 -7.13 -29.28 2.46
C ALA A 28 -7.01 -30.67 3.12
N LEU A 29 -7.33 -30.82 4.41
CA LEU A 29 -7.29 -32.08 5.16
C LEU A 29 -8.67 -32.75 5.34
N LEU A 30 -9.75 -32.14 4.85
CA LEU A 30 -11.13 -32.66 4.99
C LEU A 30 -11.64 -33.27 3.67
N PRO A 31 -12.61 -34.22 3.71
CA PRO A 31 -13.13 -34.86 2.49
C PRO A 31 -13.95 -33.87 1.66
N ALA A 32 -13.56 -33.61 0.41
CA ALA A 32 -14.21 -32.58 -0.42
C ALA A 32 -15.69 -32.84 -0.74
N ASP A 33 -16.11 -34.11 -0.74
CA ASP A 33 -17.49 -34.54 -0.98
C ASP A 33 -17.83 -35.71 -0.02
N PRO A 34 -18.45 -35.45 1.15
CA PRO A 34 -18.73 -36.46 2.15
C PRO A 34 -20.03 -37.22 1.86
N ALA A 35 -20.04 -38.53 2.12
CA ALA A 35 -21.17 -39.43 1.87
C ALA A 35 -22.33 -39.29 2.89
N GLY A 36 -22.83 -38.08 3.08
CA GLY A 36 -23.97 -37.76 3.95
C GLY A 36 -23.86 -36.39 4.65
N PRO A 37 -24.86 -36.02 5.46
CA PRO A 37 -24.89 -34.78 6.23
C PRO A 37 -23.61 -34.50 7.02
N VAL A 38 -23.23 -33.22 7.09
CA VAL A 38 -22.07 -32.74 7.84
C VAL A 38 -22.51 -32.15 9.18
N VAL A 39 -21.85 -32.52 10.27
CA VAL A 39 -22.12 -32.00 11.63
C VAL A 39 -20.85 -31.37 12.20
N LEU A 40 -20.94 -30.17 12.78
CA LEU A 40 -19.82 -29.36 13.28
C LEU A 40 -20.01 -29.01 14.75
N ALA A 41 -19.38 -29.75 15.66
CA ALA A 41 -19.31 -29.41 17.08
C ALA A 41 -17.98 -28.69 17.36
N LEU A 42 -17.86 -27.43 16.94
CA LEU A 42 -16.64 -26.62 17.03
C LEU A 42 -16.87 -25.33 17.85
N SER A 43 -15.80 -24.57 18.13
CA SER A 43 -15.94 -23.23 18.68
C SER A 43 -16.63 -22.28 17.70
N ASP A 44 -17.31 -21.27 18.23
CA ASP A 44 -18.07 -20.27 17.47
C ASP A 44 -17.21 -19.45 16.49
N GLU A 45 -15.90 -19.38 16.77
CA GLU A 45 -14.88 -18.76 15.92
C GLU A 45 -14.49 -19.63 14.72
N LEU A 46 -14.55 -20.96 14.84
CA LEU A 46 -14.11 -21.91 13.81
C LEU A 46 -15.27 -22.42 12.93
N SER A 47 -16.46 -22.60 13.50
CA SER A 47 -17.66 -23.07 12.78
C SER A 47 -17.95 -22.27 11.50
N PRO A 48 -17.91 -20.91 11.48
CA PRO A 48 -18.18 -20.13 10.27
C PRO A 48 -17.15 -20.36 9.16
N HIS A 49 -15.88 -20.57 9.52
CA HIS A 49 -14.81 -20.81 8.55
C HIS A 49 -14.91 -22.21 7.89
N VAL A 50 -15.41 -23.21 8.62
CA VAL A 50 -15.64 -24.56 8.05
C VAL A 50 -16.94 -24.62 7.25
N GLN A 51 -17.97 -23.85 7.61
CA GLN A 51 -19.20 -23.71 6.82
C GLN A 51 -18.97 -23.05 5.44
N LEU A 52 -17.88 -22.30 5.23
CA LEU A 52 -17.49 -21.83 3.89
C LEU A 52 -17.10 -22.98 2.94
N VAL A 53 -16.72 -24.15 3.46
CA VAL A 53 -16.42 -25.36 2.69
C VAL A 53 -17.64 -26.29 2.62
N TYR A 54 -18.43 -26.36 3.69
CA TYR A 54 -19.65 -27.17 3.79
C TYR A 54 -20.86 -26.31 4.20
N PRO A 55 -21.52 -25.60 3.26
CA PRO A 55 -22.58 -24.63 3.60
C PRO A 55 -23.79 -25.26 4.32
N GLU A 56 -24.10 -26.51 4.00
CA GLU A 56 -25.23 -27.27 4.57
C GLU A 56 -24.90 -27.93 5.92
N ALA A 57 -23.74 -27.64 6.51
CA ALA A 57 -23.30 -28.29 7.75
C ALA A 57 -24.05 -27.78 8.99
N LEU A 58 -24.53 -28.72 9.81
CA LEU A 58 -25.28 -28.49 11.04
C LEU A 58 -24.30 -28.26 12.21
N VAL A 59 -24.30 -27.06 12.79
CA VAL A 59 -23.44 -26.72 13.93
C VAL A 59 -24.10 -27.16 15.24
N LEU A 60 -23.31 -27.71 16.16
CA LEU A 60 -23.73 -28.01 17.53
C LEU A 60 -23.07 -27.04 18.51
N VAL A 61 -23.86 -26.49 19.43
CA VAL A 61 -23.41 -25.52 20.45
C VAL A 61 -23.85 -25.93 21.84
N GLU A 62 -23.03 -25.64 22.85
CA GLU A 62 -23.30 -25.96 24.26
C GLU A 62 -24.38 -25.03 24.86
N SER A 63 -25.37 -25.59 25.57
CA SER A 63 -26.49 -24.80 26.10
C SER A 63 -27.00 -25.21 27.49
N GLY A 64 -27.17 -24.24 28.38
CA GLY A 64 -27.74 -24.45 29.72
C GLY A 64 -29.27 -24.54 29.73
N ARG A 65 -29.80 -25.76 29.57
CA ARG A 65 -31.21 -26.21 29.72
C ARG A 65 -32.18 -25.93 28.55
N ASP A 66 -32.97 -26.96 28.26
CA ASP A 66 -34.33 -26.99 27.70
C ASP A 66 -34.73 -25.87 26.72
N ALA A 67 -34.18 -25.92 25.51
CA ALA A 67 -34.74 -25.25 24.34
C ALA A 67 -35.53 -26.26 23.48
N ALA A 68 -36.83 -26.02 23.28
CA ALA A 68 -37.61 -26.75 22.28
C ALA A 68 -37.16 -26.35 20.85
N TRP A 69 -37.31 -27.27 19.89
CA TRP A 69 -36.88 -27.10 18.50
C TRP A 69 -37.42 -25.80 17.87
N PRO A 70 -36.53 -24.88 17.40
CA PRO A 70 -36.90 -23.81 16.49
C PRO A 70 -36.75 -24.30 15.03
N ASP A 71 -37.83 -24.22 14.25
CA ASP A 71 -37.79 -24.62 12.83
C ASP A 71 -36.73 -23.84 12.03
N GLY A 72 -35.80 -24.57 11.41
CA GLY A 72 -34.90 -24.06 10.37
C GLY A 72 -33.52 -23.55 10.81
N SER A 73 -33.18 -23.51 12.11
CA SER A 73 -31.84 -23.10 12.53
C SER A 73 -30.78 -24.20 12.31
N ARG A 74 -29.79 -23.97 11.46
CA ARG A 74 -28.61 -24.85 11.22
C ARG A 74 -27.62 -24.90 12.40
N VAL A 75 -28.05 -24.44 13.56
CA VAL A 75 -27.28 -24.27 14.80
C VAL A 75 -28.15 -24.85 15.89
N VAL A 76 -27.77 -26.02 16.42
CA VAL A 76 -28.59 -26.81 17.33
C VAL A 76 -27.92 -26.92 18.68
N ALA A 77 -28.68 -26.57 19.71
CA ALA A 77 -28.26 -26.60 21.10
C ALA A 77 -28.10 -28.06 21.60
N TRP A 78 -27.02 -28.36 22.32
CA TRP A 78 -26.69 -29.71 22.79
C TRP A 78 -26.37 -29.76 24.29
N ASP A 79 -26.77 -30.87 24.93
CA ASP A 79 -26.67 -31.16 26.37
C ASP A 79 -25.36 -31.87 26.78
N GLY A 80 -24.46 -32.13 25.82
CA GLY A 80 -23.21 -32.86 26.03
C GLY A 80 -23.38 -34.38 26.28
N ARG A 81 -24.59 -34.94 26.14
CA ARG A 81 -24.90 -36.34 26.48
C ARG A 81 -25.65 -37.11 25.41
N THR A 82 -26.65 -36.50 24.79
CA THR A 82 -27.54 -37.15 23.83
C THR A 82 -27.62 -36.30 22.57
N PRO A 83 -26.90 -36.64 21.49
CA PRO A 83 -26.84 -35.77 20.32
C PRO A 83 -28.22 -35.69 19.63
N PRO A 84 -28.67 -34.49 19.21
CA PRO A 84 -30.04 -34.26 18.70
C PRO A 84 -30.27 -34.78 17.27
N VAL A 85 -29.32 -35.55 16.74
CA VAL A 85 -29.30 -36.10 15.38
C VAL A 85 -29.33 -37.63 15.48
N ARG A 86 -29.97 -38.32 14.53
CA ARG A 86 -30.12 -39.77 14.60
C ARG A 86 -28.75 -40.46 14.47
N ALA A 87 -28.45 -41.40 15.37
CA ALA A 87 -27.26 -42.23 15.26
C ALA A 87 -27.19 -42.93 13.89
N GLY A 88 -26.00 -43.02 13.29
CA GLY A 88 -25.81 -43.62 11.96
C GLY A 88 -26.15 -42.74 10.75
N SER A 89 -26.40 -41.44 10.89
CA SER A 89 -26.94 -40.58 9.81
C SER A 89 -26.03 -39.49 9.24
N ALA A 90 -24.85 -39.23 9.83
CA ALA A 90 -23.90 -38.21 9.36
C ALA A 90 -22.74 -38.81 8.54
N GLY A 91 -22.40 -38.19 7.42
CA GLY A 91 -21.28 -38.59 6.55
C GLY A 91 -19.93 -37.98 6.99
N LEU A 92 -19.96 -36.83 7.66
CA LEU A 92 -18.79 -36.19 8.25
C LEU A 92 -19.19 -35.53 9.58
N VAL A 93 -18.51 -35.89 10.66
CA VAL A 93 -18.66 -35.24 11.97
C VAL A 93 -17.32 -34.61 12.33
N VAL A 94 -17.31 -33.28 12.47
CA VAL A 94 -16.13 -32.52 12.90
C VAL A 94 -16.35 -32.07 14.35
N VAL A 95 -15.46 -32.44 15.27
CA VAL A 95 -15.67 -32.27 16.73
C VAL A 95 -14.43 -31.72 17.43
N ASP A 96 -14.57 -30.59 18.13
CA ASP A 96 -13.62 -30.12 19.13
C ASP A 96 -13.78 -30.93 20.42
N ALA A 97 -12.95 -31.97 20.57
CA ALA A 97 -12.96 -32.87 21.71
C ALA A 97 -12.45 -32.24 23.02
N ARG A 98 -12.16 -30.92 23.03
CA ARG A 98 -11.89 -30.13 24.24
C ARG A 98 -13.15 -29.48 24.80
N ARG A 99 -14.18 -29.26 23.95
CA ARG A 99 -15.48 -28.67 24.30
C ARG A 99 -16.63 -29.68 24.30
N TYR A 100 -16.55 -30.70 23.45
CA TYR A 100 -17.67 -31.56 23.11
C TYR A 100 -17.30 -33.04 23.23
N ASP A 101 -18.18 -33.87 23.81
CA ASP A 101 -17.87 -35.30 23.97
C ASP A 101 -17.80 -36.02 22.62
N ARG A 102 -16.55 -36.33 22.23
CA ARG A 102 -16.21 -37.15 21.07
C ARG A 102 -16.90 -38.51 21.08
N ALA A 103 -17.07 -39.15 22.23
CA ALA A 103 -17.65 -40.49 22.32
C ALA A 103 -19.16 -40.45 21.98
N ALA A 104 -19.91 -39.52 22.58
CA ALA A 104 -21.30 -39.27 22.21
C ALA A 104 -21.46 -38.88 20.73
N LEU A 105 -20.63 -37.96 20.22
CA LEU A 105 -20.75 -37.47 18.83
C LEU A 105 -20.30 -38.49 17.78
N ALA A 106 -19.40 -39.42 18.11
CA ALA A 106 -19.05 -40.52 17.22
C ALA A 106 -20.24 -41.44 16.88
N THR A 107 -21.29 -41.48 17.70
CA THR A 107 -22.50 -42.27 17.42
C THR A 107 -23.30 -41.77 16.21
N LEU A 108 -23.07 -40.53 15.77
CA LEU A 108 -23.76 -39.94 14.62
C LEU A 108 -23.28 -40.47 13.27
N LEU A 109 -22.06 -41.02 13.20
CA LEU A 109 -21.42 -41.46 11.96
C LEU A 109 -22.18 -42.59 11.29
N SER A 110 -22.44 -42.46 9.98
CA SER A 110 -22.85 -43.59 9.14
C SER A 110 -21.73 -44.64 9.04
N PRO A 111 -21.99 -45.86 8.54
CA PRO A 111 -20.97 -46.92 8.43
C PRO A 111 -19.74 -46.57 7.58
N GLU A 112 -19.85 -45.57 6.70
CA GLU A 112 -18.76 -45.03 5.87
C GLU A 112 -18.36 -43.58 6.27
N GLY A 113 -18.92 -43.07 7.37
CA GLY A 113 -18.77 -41.69 7.82
C GLY A 113 -17.42 -41.38 8.47
N VAL A 114 -16.93 -40.15 8.27
CA VAL A 114 -15.62 -39.70 8.75
C VAL A 114 -15.74 -38.86 10.03
N LEU A 115 -14.95 -39.19 11.06
CA LEU A 115 -14.83 -38.40 12.29
C LEU A 115 -13.56 -37.55 12.29
N ALA A 116 -13.71 -36.26 12.02
CA ALA A 116 -12.61 -35.29 12.04
C ALA A 116 -12.50 -34.64 13.44
N VAL A 117 -11.59 -35.13 14.26
CA VAL A 117 -11.44 -34.66 15.65
C VAL A 117 -10.43 -33.53 15.74
N LEU A 118 -10.88 -32.33 16.11
CA LEU A 118 -10.01 -31.30 16.69
C LEU A 118 -9.78 -31.68 18.15
N GLY A 119 -8.71 -32.42 18.42
CA GLY A 119 -8.36 -32.91 19.74
C GLY A 119 -7.39 -31.98 20.48
N PRO A 120 -7.02 -32.34 21.73
CA PRO A 120 -5.72 -31.94 22.26
C PRO A 120 -4.57 -32.35 21.31
N ASP A 121 -4.66 -33.52 20.66
CA ASP A 121 -3.64 -34.08 19.75
C ASP A 121 -3.56 -33.45 18.33
N GLY A 122 -4.36 -32.42 18.03
CA GLY A 122 -4.29 -31.66 16.78
C GLY A 122 -5.60 -30.97 16.38
N PRO A 123 -5.56 -29.93 15.53
CA PRO A 123 -4.49 -29.61 14.60
C PRO A 123 -3.87 -28.22 14.86
N PHE A 124 -2.65 -28.19 15.41
CA PHE A 124 -1.81 -26.99 15.32
C PHE A 124 -1.08 -26.98 13.98
N LEU A 125 -1.28 -25.92 13.19
CA LEU A 125 -0.67 -25.77 11.87
C LEU A 125 0.62 -24.96 11.99
N VAL A 126 1.69 -25.66 12.40
CA VAL A 126 2.96 -25.06 12.82
C VAL A 126 3.81 -24.63 11.61
N TYR A 127 4.35 -23.41 11.69
CA TYR A 127 5.29 -22.87 10.71
C TYR A 127 6.74 -23.15 11.16
N PRO A 128 7.62 -23.76 10.34
CA PRO A 128 9.00 -24.03 10.72
C PRO A 128 9.90 -22.80 10.53
N SER A 129 10.75 -22.49 11.51
CA SER A 129 11.84 -21.51 11.40
C SER A 129 13.01 -22.06 10.57
N ALA A 130 13.98 -21.20 10.23
CA ALA A 130 15.15 -21.55 9.42
C ALA A 130 16.06 -22.62 10.05
N GLU A 131 15.94 -22.86 11.36
CA GLU A 131 16.75 -23.84 12.11
C GLU A 131 16.00 -25.15 12.45
N SER A 132 14.75 -25.33 12.01
CA SER A 132 13.91 -26.47 12.41
C SER A 132 13.68 -27.56 11.33
N PRO A 133 14.67 -28.42 11.03
CA PRO A 133 14.42 -29.72 10.37
C PRO A 133 13.47 -30.64 11.16
N GLU A 134 13.36 -30.47 12.48
CA GLU A 134 12.71 -31.47 13.35
C GLU A 134 11.19 -31.62 13.17
N LEU A 135 10.50 -30.57 12.69
CA LEU A 135 9.09 -30.67 12.28
C LEU A 135 8.90 -31.66 11.11
N VAL A 136 9.94 -31.83 10.28
CA VAL A 136 10.00 -32.88 9.25
C VAL A 136 10.33 -34.24 9.88
N TRP A 137 11.23 -34.28 10.86
CA TRP A 137 11.70 -35.53 11.49
C TRP A 137 10.60 -36.30 12.22
N ARG A 138 9.57 -35.62 12.74
CA ARG A 138 8.48 -36.26 13.50
C ARG A 138 7.30 -36.81 12.68
N ARG A 139 7.17 -36.55 11.36
CA ARG A 139 6.04 -37.08 10.54
C ARG A 139 6.45 -37.51 9.12
N SER A 140 5.93 -38.64 8.67
CA SER A 140 6.27 -39.28 7.40
C SER A 140 5.77 -38.50 6.17
N TRP A 141 6.72 -38.06 5.32
CA TRP A 141 6.55 -37.47 3.97
C TRP A 141 5.75 -38.40 3.01
N PRO A 142 5.02 -37.92 1.96
CA PRO A 142 5.07 -36.61 1.24
C PRO A 142 3.81 -35.72 1.50
N VAL A 143 3.27 -34.78 0.69
CA VAL A 143 3.35 -34.41 -0.76
C VAL A 143 3.01 -32.91 -1.02
N ASN A 144 3.20 -32.44 -2.27
CA ASN A 144 2.61 -31.25 -2.94
C ASN A 144 2.75 -29.84 -2.30
N MET A 145 3.65 -29.02 -2.89
CA MET A 145 3.44 -27.57 -3.02
C MET A 145 2.94 -27.24 -4.44
N PRO A 146 1.89 -26.42 -4.64
CA PRO A 146 1.34 -26.14 -5.98
C PRO A 146 2.29 -25.38 -6.92
N ALA A 147 3.31 -24.69 -6.40
CA ALA A 147 4.36 -24.06 -7.20
C ALA A 147 5.58 -24.99 -7.46
N GLY A 148 5.77 -26.02 -6.63
CA GLY A 148 7.03 -26.77 -6.49
C GLY A 148 8.21 -25.91 -6.00
N PRO A 149 9.43 -26.48 -5.86
CA PRO A 149 10.59 -25.76 -5.33
C PRO A 149 11.01 -24.55 -6.21
N VAL A 150 11.68 -23.57 -5.62
CA VAL A 150 11.96 -22.27 -6.27
C VAL A 150 12.88 -22.43 -7.52
N PRO A 151 12.66 -21.71 -8.64
CA PRO A 151 13.42 -21.93 -9.90
C PRO A 151 14.93 -21.63 -9.87
N TRP A 152 15.48 -21.04 -8.81
CA TRP A 152 16.94 -20.97 -8.60
C TRP A 152 17.45 -22.27 -7.98
N LEU A 153 16.74 -22.80 -6.99
CA LEU A 153 17.12 -24.03 -6.27
C LEU A 153 17.02 -25.27 -7.17
N ARG A 154 16.00 -25.36 -8.03
CA ARG A 154 15.93 -26.43 -9.06
C ARG A 154 17.16 -26.45 -9.95
N ARG A 155 17.72 -25.27 -10.29
CA ARG A 155 18.96 -25.17 -11.08
C ARG A 155 20.22 -25.47 -10.28
N ARG A 156 20.27 -25.14 -8.99
CA ARG A 156 21.41 -25.45 -8.11
C ARG A 156 21.48 -26.92 -7.68
N LEU A 157 20.32 -27.60 -7.59
CA LEU A 157 20.19 -29.03 -7.24
C LEU A 157 19.90 -29.96 -8.43
N GLY A 158 19.69 -29.45 -9.65
CA GLY A 158 19.52 -30.27 -10.87
C GLY A 158 18.14 -30.91 -11.09
N LEU A 159 17.07 -30.38 -10.49
CA LEU A 159 15.76 -31.05 -10.38
C LEU A 159 14.76 -30.69 -11.49
N SER A 160 14.18 -31.71 -12.13
CA SER A 160 13.10 -31.61 -13.13
C SER A 160 11.74 -32.08 -12.57
N VAL A 161 10.62 -31.68 -13.21
CA VAL A 161 9.25 -32.05 -12.81
C VAL A 161 8.43 -32.36 -14.06
N GLY A 162 7.82 -33.55 -14.12
CA GLY A 162 6.91 -33.96 -15.20
C GLY A 162 5.50 -33.36 -15.08
N ARG A 163 4.73 -33.39 -16.18
CA ARG A 163 3.30 -33.02 -16.19
C ARG A 163 2.44 -34.28 -16.27
N GLY A 164 1.44 -34.38 -15.41
CA GLY A 164 0.39 -35.41 -15.44
C GLY A 164 -0.52 -35.27 -14.22
N ASP A 165 -1.83 -35.44 -14.41
CA ASP A 165 -2.86 -35.08 -13.42
C ASP A 165 -3.09 -36.15 -12.32
N ALA A 166 -2.05 -36.93 -12.01
CA ALA A 166 -2.02 -37.85 -10.88
C ALA A 166 -0.62 -37.81 -10.23
N VAL A 167 -0.57 -37.38 -8.96
CA VAL A 167 0.57 -37.36 -8.01
C VAL A 167 1.96 -37.28 -8.67
N PRO A 168 2.60 -36.09 -8.74
CA PRO A 168 3.88 -35.93 -9.44
C PRO A 168 5.01 -36.74 -8.77
N ARG A 169 5.31 -37.92 -9.35
CA ARG A 169 6.52 -38.68 -9.02
C ARG A 169 7.73 -37.91 -9.54
N LEU A 170 8.67 -37.61 -8.65
CA LEU A 170 9.98 -37.03 -8.99
C LEU A 170 10.90 -38.12 -9.57
N SER A 171 10.60 -38.61 -10.77
CA SER A 171 11.50 -39.51 -11.49
C SER A 171 12.67 -38.74 -12.10
N LEU A 172 13.88 -39.00 -11.61
CA LEU A 172 15.12 -38.44 -12.15
C LEU A 172 15.58 -39.24 -13.38
N SER A 173 15.58 -38.62 -14.55
CA SER A 173 16.19 -39.18 -15.76
C SER A 173 16.61 -38.10 -16.76
N GLY A 174 17.73 -38.32 -17.47
CA GLY A 174 18.06 -37.60 -18.70
C GLY A 174 19.07 -36.43 -18.63
N VAL A 175 19.82 -36.24 -17.53
CA VAL A 175 20.93 -35.25 -17.49
C VAL A 175 22.29 -35.94 -17.54
N SER A 176 23.15 -35.55 -18.48
CA SER A 176 24.43 -36.21 -18.78
C SER A 176 25.61 -35.82 -17.87
N ARG A 177 25.34 -35.25 -16.69
CA ARG A 177 26.31 -34.94 -15.62
C ARG A 177 25.61 -35.02 -14.26
N PRO A 178 26.28 -35.51 -13.19
CA PRO A 178 25.70 -35.56 -11.85
C PRO A 178 25.43 -34.15 -11.27
N SER A 179 24.32 -34.04 -10.56
CA SER A 179 23.93 -32.85 -9.80
C SER A 179 24.69 -32.77 -8.46
N LEU A 180 24.52 -31.64 -7.76
CA LEU A 180 25.02 -31.51 -6.38
C LEU A 180 24.33 -32.51 -5.43
N ALA A 181 23.08 -32.89 -5.68
CA ALA A 181 22.38 -33.89 -4.88
C ALA A 181 22.95 -35.30 -5.12
N ASP A 182 23.27 -35.63 -6.37
CA ASP A 182 23.86 -36.93 -6.73
C ASP A 182 25.25 -37.11 -6.10
N GLU A 183 26.08 -36.05 -6.11
CA GLU A 183 27.40 -36.10 -5.46
C GLU A 183 27.30 -36.18 -3.92
N VAL A 184 26.36 -35.48 -3.27
CA VAL A 184 26.10 -35.64 -1.82
C VAL A 184 25.65 -37.08 -1.49
N LEU A 185 24.86 -37.71 -2.36
CA LEU A 185 24.43 -39.11 -2.19
C LEU A 185 25.60 -40.09 -2.34
N VAL A 186 26.50 -39.85 -3.30
CA VAL A 186 27.71 -40.67 -3.49
C VAL A 186 28.68 -40.50 -2.31
N GLU A 187 28.98 -39.27 -1.87
CA GLU A 187 29.82 -39.04 -0.69
C GLU A 187 29.21 -39.67 0.58
N LEU A 188 27.88 -39.60 0.76
CA LEU A 188 27.20 -40.27 1.87
C LEU A 188 27.29 -41.79 1.76
N GLN A 189 27.13 -42.36 0.55
CA GLN A 189 27.26 -43.79 0.29
C GLN A 189 28.69 -44.29 0.55
N GLU A 190 29.71 -43.51 0.20
CA GLU A 190 31.12 -43.82 0.49
C GLU A 190 31.40 -43.72 2.00
N ALA A 191 30.97 -42.63 2.65
CA ALA A 191 31.17 -42.40 4.08
C ALA A 191 30.41 -43.38 5.00
N THR A 192 29.32 -43.99 4.52
CA THR A 192 28.51 -44.97 5.27
C THR A 192 28.59 -46.41 4.73
N GLY A 193 29.28 -46.62 3.61
CA GLY A 193 29.45 -47.91 2.92
C GLY A 193 28.17 -48.49 2.29
N ARG A 194 27.14 -47.67 2.03
CA ARG A 194 25.75 -48.14 1.80
C ARG A 194 25.01 -47.32 0.74
N PRO A 195 24.33 -47.94 -0.24
CA PRO A 195 23.54 -47.20 -1.23
C PRO A 195 22.30 -46.53 -0.59
N GLY A 196 21.82 -45.47 -1.22
CA GLY A 196 20.59 -44.78 -0.80
C GLY A 196 19.87 -44.01 -1.90
N GLU A 197 18.55 -43.91 -1.75
CA GLU A 197 17.64 -43.20 -2.67
C GLU A 197 17.19 -41.86 -2.06
N LEU A 198 17.08 -40.81 -2.88
CA LEU A 198 16.54 -39.51 -2.45
C LEU A 198 15.00 -39.53 -2.46
N VAL A 199 14.39 -39.50 -1.27
CA VAL A 199 12.92 -39.64 -1.11
C VAL A 199 12.23 -38.30 -0.79
N GLY A 200 12.99 -37.24 -0.45
CA GLY A 200 12.41 -35.92 -0.19
C GLY A 200 13.44 -34.81 -0.01
N LEU A 201 12.99 -33.57 -0.21
CA LEU A 201 13.74 -32.33 -0.05
C LEU A 201 12.88 -31.31 0.73
N VAL A 202 13.47 -30.67 1.74
CA VAL A 202 12.86 -29.54 2.47
C VAL A 202 13.81 -28.34 2.49
N THR A 203 13.25 -27.13 2.54
CA THR A 203 13.99 -25.87 2.29
C THR A 203 13.60 -24.78 3.29
N ALA A 204 14.50 -24.44 4.21
CA ALA A 204 14.35 -23.31 5.13
C ALA A 204 15.77 -22.89 5.55
N GLY A 205 16.35 -21.87 4.89
CA GLY A 205 17.77 -21.53 4.99
C GLY A 205 18.70 -22.58 4.36
N HIS A 206 18.68 -23.79 4.92
CA HIS A 206 19.37 -24.99 4.44
C HIS A 206 18.52 -25.81 3.48
N ALA A 207 19.16 -26.76 2.77
CA ALA A 207 18.48 -27.86 2.10
C ALA A 207 18.62 -29.12 2.95
N VAL A 208 17.50 -29.76 3.28
CA VAL A 208 17.47 -31.05 3.99
C VAL A 208 17.05 -32.15 3.02
N LEU A 209 17.95 -33.10 2.78
CA LEU A 209 17.71 -34.28 1.95
C LEU A 209 17.33 -35.46 2.85
N ARG A 210 16.22 -36.16 2.53
CA ARG A 210 15.89 -37.46 3.12
C ARG A 210 16.42 -38.56 2.21
N VAL A 211 17.42 -39.29 2.70
CA VAL A 211 18.01 -40.43 2.01
C VAL A 211 17.52 -41.72 2.67
N ARG A 212 16.98 -42.65 1.89
CA ARG A 212 16.58 -43.97 2.37
C ARG A 212 17.67 -44.98 2.05
N SER A 213 18.16 -45.69 3.06
CA SER A 213 19.06 -46.84 2.92
C SER A 213 18.45 -48.09 3.55
N ALA A 214 19.16 -49.23 3.47
CA ALA A 214 18.65 -50.54 3.91
C ALA A 214 18.29 -50.60 5.40
N ASP A 215 19.04 -49.90 6.26
CA ASP A 215 18.84 -49.88 7.71
C ASP A 215 17.93 -48.72 8.20
N GLY A 216 17.37 -47.92 7.30
CA GLY A 216 16.48 -46.81 7.63
C GLY A 216 16.72 -45.52 6.85
N ASP A 217 15.99 -44.47 7.24
CA ASP A 217 16.17 -43.12 6.69
C ASP A 217 17.36 -42.38 7.37
N VAL A 218 17.94 -41.42 6.65
CA VAL A 218 18.96 -40.48 7.11
C VAL A 218 18.56 -39.08 6.67
N ALA A 219 18.71 -38.09 7.57
CA ALA A 219 18.55 -36.67 7.24
C ALA A 219 19.92 -36.04 7.00
N VAL A 220 20.13 -35.44 5.83
CA VAL A 220 21.35 -34.71 5.48
C VAL A 220 21.04 -33.21 5.40
N ARG A 221 21.59 -32.42 6.32
CA ARG A 221 21.51 -30.94 6.32
C ARG A 221 22.68 -30.39 5.50
N LEU A 222 22.39 -29.80 4.34
CA LEU A 222 23.36 -29.17 3.43
C LEU A 222 23.33 -27.65 3.57
N SER A 223 24.47 -27.02 3.89
CA SER A 223 24.59 -25.55 3.96
C SER A 223 24.79 -24.94 2.58
N LEU A 224 23.82 -24.15 2.11
CA LEU A 224 23.84 -23.55 0.76
C LEU A 224 24.27 -22.08 0.72
N THR A 225 24.33 -21.39 1.86
CA THR A 225 24.60 -19.95 1.95
C THR A 225 26.03 -19.65 2.42
N ASP A 226 26.45 -20.23 3.55
CA ASP A 226 27.67 -19.82 4.27
C ASP A 226 28.52 -21.03 4.70
N GLY A 227 29.83 -20.78 4.85
CA GLY A 227 30.83 -21.78 5.24
C GLY A 227 31.25 -21.69 6.71
N ASP A 228 31.51 -22.85 7.31
CA ASP A 228 32.32 -23.04 8.52
C ASP A 228 31.92 -22.26 9.80
N ARG A 229 30.66 -21.81 9.91
CA ARG A 229 30.00 -21.65 11.22
C ARG A 229 30.09 -22.99 11.97
N HIS A 230 30.65 -22.98 13.18
CA HIS A 230 30.77 -24.16 14.02
C HIS A 230 29.39 -24.65 14.47
N ASP A 231 29.24 -25.96 14.71
CA ASP A 231 27.98 -26.56 15.15
C ASP A 231 27.64 -26.06 16.57
N VAL A 232 26.57 -25.28 16.73
CA VAL A 232 26.24 -24.63 18.01
C VAL A 232 25.97 -25.67 19.12
N ALA A 233 25.44 -26.84 18.75
CA ALA A 233 25.31 -27.99 19.63
C ALA A 233 26.64 -28.47 20.23
N ASP A 234 27.75 -28.38 19.47
CA ASP A 234 29.07 -28.79 19.96
C ASP A 234 29.63 -27.77 20.99
N ARG A 235 29.23 -26.49 20.92
CA ARG A 235 29.54 -25.46 21.94
C ARG A 235 28.66 -25.60 23.18
N VAL A 236 27.33 -25.72 23.01
CA VAL A 236 26.38 -25.89 24.13
C VAL A 236 26.69 -27.15 24.96
N ARG A 237 27.14 -28.24 24.31
CA ARG A 237 27.65 -29.45 25.00
C ARG A 237 28.86 -29.17 25.89
N ALA A 238 29.75 -28.26 25.49
CA ALA A 238 30.94 -27.92 26.27
C ALA A 238 30.60 -26.99 27.45
N ASP A 239 29.75 -25.99 27.22
CA ASP A 239 29.36 -25.01 28.24
C ASP A 239 28.36 -25.59 29.27
N VAL A 240 27.46 -26.49 28.85
CA VAL A 240 26.47 -27.16 29.72
C VAL A 240 26.45 -28.68 29.47
N PRO A 241 27.42 -29.46 30.01
CA PRO A 241 27.54 -30.91 29.75
C PRO A 241 26.33 -31.77 30.12
N ALA A 242 25.41 -31.26 30.96
CA ALA A 242 24.17 -31.95 31.32
C ALA A 242 23.16 -32.10 30.16
N VAL A 243 23.35 -31.37 29.04
CA VAL A 243 22.45 -31.39 27.87
C VAL A 243 22.71 -32.58 26.95
N GLU A 244 23.85 -33.26 27.06
CA GLU A 244 24.28 -34.30 26.11
C GLU A 244 23.27 -35.47 25.88
N PRO A 245 22.54 -36.00 26.89
CA PRO A 245 21.59 -37.10 26.67
C PRO A 245 20.41 -36.78 25.75
N TYR A 246 20.22 -35.51 25.38
CA TYR A 246 19.05 -35.02 24.65
C TYR A 246 19.35 -34.61 23.19
N LEU A 247 20.62 -34.69 22.75
CA LEU A 247 21.03 -34.29 21.40
C LEU A 247 20.98 -35.47 20.40
N ALA A 248 20.66 -35.17 19.13
CA ALA A 248 20.53 -36.19 18.08
C ALA A 248 21.90 -36.69 17.56
N PRO A 249 22.14 -38.01 17.44
CA PRO A 249 23.44 -38.55 17.05
C PRO A 249 23.76 -38.33 15.56
N VAL A 250 24.94 -37.77 15.31
CA VAL A 250 25.54 -37.60 13.98
C VAL A 250 26.04 -38.95 13.44
N VAL A 251 25.77 -39.22 12.17
CA VAL A 251 26.15 -40.45 11.45
C VAL A 251 27.32 -40.21 10.52
N ALA A 252 27.36 -39.07 9.81
CA ALA A 252 28.46 -38.68 8.93
C ALA A 252 28.51 -37.15 8.76
N ARG A 253 29.65 -36.62 8.32
CA ARG A 253 29.84 -35.21 7.92
C ARG A 253 30.72 -35.18 6.66
N GLY A 254 30.53 -34.22 5.76
CA GLY A 254 31.29 -34.10 4.49
C GLY A 254 31.19 -32.71 3.84
N ARG A 255 31.79 -32.54 2.64
CA ARG A 255 31.88 -31.23 1.94
C ARG A 255 31.80 -31.31 0.41
N THR A 256 30.61 -31.56 -0.12
CA THR A 256 30.38 -31.63 -1.58
C THR A 256 30.44 -30.26 -2.26
N ARG A 257 31.26 -30.12 -3.31
CA ARG A 257 31.50 -28.85 -4.05
C ARG A 257 31.77 -27.64 -3.12
N GLY A 258 32.43 -27.86 -1.98
CA GLY A 258 32.75 -26.85 -0.97
C GLY A 258 31.67 -26.59 0.10
N HIS A 259 30.44 -27.03 -0.13
CA HIS A 259 29.31 -26.88 0.80
C HIS A 259 29.37 -27.94 1.90
N PRO A 260 29.46 -27.57 3.19
CA PRO A 260 29.44 -28.54 4.27
C PRO A 260 28.06 -29.18 4.45
N TRP A 261 28.06 -30.47 4.76
CA TRP A 261 26.86 -31.22 5.13
C TRP A 261 27.08 -32.06 6.40
N VAL A 262 25.99 -32.20 7.16
CA VAL A 262 25.93 -33.05 8.36
C VAL A 262 24.77 -34.03 8.18
N ALA A 263 25.03 -35.32 8.33
CA ALA A 263 24.04 -36.38 8.30
C ALA A 263 23.78 -36.91 9.71
N THR A 264 22.53 -36.83 10.16
CA THR A 264 22.08 -37.36 11.47
C THR A 264 21.21 -38.60 11.27
N ARG A 265 21.21 -39.50 12.26
CA ARG A 265 20.32 -40.67 12.22
C ARG A 265 18.88 -40.20 12.34
N TRP A 266 18.04 -40.55 11.37
CA TRP A 266 16.61 -40.27 11.49
C TRP A 266 16.01 -41.16 12.57
N THR A 267 15.56 -40.56 13.66
CA THR A 267 14.69 -41.19 14.66
C THR A 267 13.25 -40.80 14.37
N PRO A 268 12.42 -41.68 13.77
CA PRO A 268 10.99 -41.40 13.63
C PRO A 268 10.39 -41.24 15.03
N GLY A 269 9.60 -40.18 15.24
CA GLY A 269 8.93 -39.94 16.52
C GLY A 269 8.08 -41.14 16.93
N ARG A 270 8.52 -41.90 17.93
CA ARG A 270 7.81 -43.09 18.43
C ARG A 270 6.45 -42.66 19.00
N ARG A 271 5.36 -43.13 18.39
CA ARG A 271 4.00 -43.02 18.94
C ARG A 271 3.86 -44.02 20.10
N GLY A 272 4.08 -43.56 21.33
CA GLY A 272 3.88 -44.35 22.54
C GLY A 272 4.06 -43.50 23.80
N PRO A 273 3.50 -43.91 24.95
CA PRO A 273 3.61 -43.16 26.19
C PRO A 273 5.05 -43.21 26.72
N LEU A 274 5.71 -42.06 26.79
CA LEU A 274 7.03 -41.92 27.39
C LEU A 274 6.88 -41.50 28.85
N THR A 275 7.15 -42.43 29.78
CA THR A 275 7.46 -42.08 31.18
C THR A 275 8.80 -41.35 31.21
N TRP A 276 8.77 -40.02 31.30
CA TRP A 276 9.96 -39.17 31.21
C TRP A 276 10.76 -39.16 32.55
N PRO A 277 12.09 -39.38 32.56
CA PRO A 277 12.78 -39.85 33.77
C PRO A 277 13.58 -38.79 34.57
N TRP A 278 13.14 -37.52 34.61
CA TRP A 278 13.91 -36.41 35.21
C TRP A 278 13.10 -35.59 36.25
N PRO A 279 13.76 -34.83 37.16
CA PRO A 279 13.18 -34.40 38.44
C PRO A 279 12.34 -33.11 38.41
N ARG A 280 11.84 -32.72 39.59
CA ARG A 280 10.64 -31.88 39.82
C ARG A 280 10.60 -30.46 39.20
N PRO A 281 9.35 -29.97 38.95
CA PRO A 281 8.96 -28.61 38.58
C PRO A 281 9.60 -27.36 39.22
N GLU A 282 10.41 -27.42 40.28
CA GLU A 282 11.10 -26.20 40.77
C GLU A 282 12.50 -26.05 40.18
N ARG A 283 13.24 -27.16 40.04
CA ARG A 283 14.64 -27.18 39.56
C ARG A 283 14.80 -26.73 38.11
N GLN A 284 13.72 -26.86 37.37
CA GLN A 284 13.70 -27.00 35.93
C GLN A 284 13.45 -25.59 35.31
N TRP A 285 12.83 -24.63 36.04
CA TRP A 285 12.82 -23.18 35.74
C TRP A 285 14.15 -22.58 36.15
N ALA A 286 14.71 -23.03 37.29
CA ALA A 286 16.05 -22.64 37.69
C ALA A 286 17.08 -23.02 36.61
N VAL A 287 16.92 -24.13 35.88
CA VAL A 287 17.75 -24.46 34.70
C VAL A 287 17.54 -23.49 33.53
N ALA A 288 16.32 -23.01 33.28
CA ALA A 288 16.09 -22.02 32.22
C ALA A 288 16.58 -20.62 32.62
N ASP A 289 16.39 -20.21 33.86
CA ASP A 289 16.94 -18.98 34.43
C ASP A 289 18.48 -19.07 34.50
N GLU A 290 19.07 -20.24 34.80
CA GLU A 290 20.51 -20.51 34.76
C GLU A 290 21.05 -20.48 33.33
N VAL A 291 20.33 -21.00 32.34
CA VAL A 291 20.69 -20.86 30.91
C VAL A 291 20.57 -19.40 30.46
N VAL A 292 19.51 -18.68 30.83
CA VAL A 292 19.33 -17.25 30.50
C VAL A 292 20.38 -16.39 31.21
N ASP A 293 20.72 -16.67 32.47
CA ASP A 293 21.75 -15.95 33.21
C ASP A 293 23.14 -16.27 32.65
N VAL A 294 23.47 -17.52 32.31
CA VAL A 294 24.74 -17.88 31.64
C VAL A 294 24.87 -17.23 30.26
N LEU A 295 23.80 -17.16 29.47
CA LEU A 295 23.81 -16.57 28.13
C LEU A 295 23.73 -15.03 28.14
N SER A 296 23.18 -14.42 29.19
CA SER A 296 23.19 -12.96 29.41
C SER A 296 24.37 -12.45 30.24
N ALA A 297 25.19 -13.33 30.84
CA ALA A 297 26.35 -13.01 31.69
C ALA A 297 27.56 -12.38 30.96
N ARG A 298 27.37 -11.81 29.76
CA ARG A 298 28.35 -10.93 29.11
C ARG A 298 27.66 -9.69 28.60
N VAL A 299 27.95 -8.56 29.27
CA VAL A 299 27.65 -7.23 28.75
C VAL A 299 28.40 -7.06 27.44
N THR A 300 27.68 -6.89 26.33
CA THR A 300 28.27 -6.80 24.98
C THR A 300 28.34 -5.38 24.44
N GLY A 301 27.73 -4.42 25.13
CA GLY A 301 27.83 -3.00 24.83
C GLY A 301 27.09 -2.15 25.84
N SER A 302 26.82 -0.91 25.44
CA SER A 302 25.84 -0.04 26.09
C SER A 302 24.95 0.62 25.04
N THR A 303 23.79 1.11 25.48
CA THR A 303 22.99 2.05 24.68
C THR A 303 23.74 3.37 24.49
N GLY A 304 23.34 4.15 23.48
CA GLY A 304 23.97 5.42 23.15
C GLY A 304 23.22 6.21 22.08
N PRO A 305 23.79 7.31 21.58
CA PRO A 305 23.10 8.23 20.66
C PRO A 305 22.63 7.54 19.36
N GLY A 306 21.34 7.63 19.07
CA GLY A 306 20.70 6.99 17.92
C GLY A 306 20.13 5.59 18.19
N TRP A 307 20.42 4.99 19.34
CA TRP A 307 19.85 3.69 19.76
C TRP A 307 18.32 3.73 19.74
N ALA A 308 17.71 4.82 20.23
CA ALA A 308 16.26 4.94 20.31
C ALA A 308 15.58 4.92 18.93
N GLN A 309 16.22 5.48 17.91
CA GLN A 309 15.75 5.43 16.53
C GLN A 309 15.96 4.03 15.91
N ALA A 310 17.15 3.44 16.07
CA ALA A 310 17.45 2.12 15.54
C ALA A 310 16.52 1.03 16.11
N TRP A 311 16.27 1.07 17.43
CA TRP A 311 15.36 0.15 18.10
C TRP A 311 13.92 0.33 17.61
N ALA A 312 13.43 1.57 17.53
CA ALA A 312 12.09 1.84 17.01
C ALA A 312 11.90 1.40 15.56
N GLU A 313 12.91 1.60 14.69
CA GLU A 313 12.84 1.21 13.27
C GLU A 313 12.80 -0.32 13.07
N ALA A 314 13.38 -1.10 13.99
CA ALA A 314 13.37 -2.56 13.93
C ALA A 314 11.97 -3.17 14.06
N ALA A 315 10.99 -2.47 14.65
CA ALA A 315 9.59 -2.88 14.73
C ALA A 315 8.90 -2.80 13.34
N HIS A 316 9.34 -3.61 12.39
CA HIS A 316 9.09 -3.41 10.95
C HIS A 316 7.61 -3.38 10.53
N VAL A 317 6.72 -4.02 11.30
CA VAL A 317 5.25 -4.01 11.13
C VAL A 317 4.56 -2.71 11.56
N VAL A 318 5.21 -1.93 12.41
CA VAL A 318 4.67 -0.66 12.93
C VAL A 318 4.81 0.43 11.86
N PRO A 319 3.76 1.22 11.57
CA PRO A 319 3.83 2.30 10.58
C PRO A 319 4.97 3.30 10.86
N PRO A 320 5.70 3.81 9.84
CA PRO A 320 6.89 4.65 10.05
C PRO A 320 6.67 5.91 10.89
N ASP A 321 5.48 6.51 10.78
CA ASP A 321 5.03 7.66 11.58
C ASP A 321 4.84 7.31 13.07
N VAL A 322 4.41 6.08 13.37
CA VAL A 322 4.31 5.56 14.74
C VAL A 322 5.71 5.18 15.26
N ARG A 323 6.59 4.60 14.42
CA ARG A 323 7.99 4.34 14.80
C ARG A 323 8.75 5.62 15.17
N ALA A 324 8.49 6.73 14.46
CA ALA A 324 9.05 8.04 14.83
C ALA A 324 8.57 8.53 16.22
N ARG A 325 7.31 8.28 16.59
CA ARG A 325 6.81 8.55 17.96
C ARG A 325 7.47 7.64 18.99
N TRP A 326 7.71 6.37 18.64
CA TRP A 326 8.34 5.40 19.54
C TRP A 326 9.81 5.73 19.78
N ALA A 327 10.56 6.18 18.77
CA ALA A 327 11.92 6.68 18.93
C ALA A 327 11.99 7.86 19.93
N ALA A 328 11.05 8.81 19.85
CA ALA A 328 10.97 9.92 20.80
C ALA A 328 10.64 9.45 22.24
N ALA A 329 9.83 8.41 22.41
CA ALA A 329 9.52 7.82 23.71
C ALA A 329 10.64 6.90 24.26
N LEU A 330 11.51 6.39 23.39
CA LEU A 330 12.70 5.58 23.76
C LEU A 330 13.93 6.44 24.08
N ALA A 331 13.92 7.74 23.74
CA ALA A 331 15.03 8.66 23.97
C ALA A 331 15.60 8.70 25.42
N PRO A 332 14.82 8.48 26.51
CA PRO A 332 15.38 8.37 27.86
C PRO A 332 16.40 7.23 28.05
N LEU A 333 16.45 6.25 27.14
CA LEU A 333 17.35 5.10 27.19
C LEU A 333 18.67 5.32 26.41
N GLU A 334 18.89 6.49 25.82
CA GLU A 334 20.18 6.82 25.17
C GLU A 334 21.28 7.22 26.17
N ALA A 335 20.94 7.32 27.46
CA ALA A 335 21.93 7.26 28.54
C ALA A 335 22.50 5.84 28.63
N GLU A 336 23.82 5.70 28.82
CA GLU A 336 24.59 4.45 28.68
C GLU A 336 24.12 3.30 29.61
N LEU A 337 23.08 2.57 29.19
CA LEU A 337 22.58 1.37 29.87
C LEU A 337 23.32 0.13 29.36
N PRO A 338 23.66 -0.84 30.23
CA PRO A 338 24.31 -2.08 29.78
C PRO A 338 23.39 -2.85 28.81
N THR A 339 23.94 -3.26 27.67
CA THR A 339 23.25 -4.16 26.75
C THR A 339 23.76 -5.60 26.89
N ALA A 340 22.86 -6.54 26.64
CA ALA A 340 23.12 -7.96 26.66
C ALA A 340 22.37 -8.65 25.51
N TRP A 341 22.72 -9.90 25.24
CA TRP A 341 22.05 -10.69 24.21
C TRP A 341 20.61 -10.98 24.60
N CYS A 342 19.64 -10.34 23.94
CA CYS A 342 18.27 -10.83 23.97
C CYS A 342 18.13 -11.97 22.95
N HIS A 343 17.67 -13.14 23.38
CA HIS A 343 17.45 -14.27 22.47
C HIS A 343 16.39 -13.96 21.42
N GLY A 344 16.62 -14.45 20.20
CA GLY A 344 15.92 -13.99 19.01
C GLY A 344 14.43 -14.30 18.99
N ASP A 345 14.00 -15.33 19.72
CA ASP A 345 12.60 -15.71 19.80
C ASP A 345 12.23 -16.16 21.23
N LEU A 346 11.88 -15.20 22.09
CA LEU A 346 11.03 -15.43 23.27
C LEU A 346 9.57 -15.71 22.86
N TRP A 347 9.41 -16.65 21.92
CA TRP A 347 8.13 -17.24 21.54
C TRP A 347 7.73 -18.27 22.60
N PRO A 348 6.46 -18.34 23.03
CA PRO A 348 5.99 -19.36 23.98
C PRO A 348 6.19 -20.83 23.53
N GLY A 349 6.53 -21.08 22.25
CA GLY A 349 6.86 -22.40 21.71
C GLY A 349 8.36 -22.75 21.71
N ASN A 350 9.26 -21.77 21.82
CA ASN A 350 10.72 -21.99 21.93
C ASN A 350 11.17 -22.11 23.40
N VAL A 351 10.22 -21.89 24.32
CA VAL A 351 10.30 -22.09 25.75
C VAL A 351 9.56 -23.39 26.05
N LEU A 352 10.27 -24.51 26.20
CA LEU A 352 9.67 -25.84 26.38
C LEU A 352 8.98 -26.00 27.74
N LEU A 353 7.73 -25.55 27.85
CA LEU A 353 6.92 -25.67 29.06
C LEU A 353 6.31 -27.06 29.23
N ASP A 354 6.77 -27.83 30.22
CA ASP A 354 6.11 -29.08 30.67
C ASP A 354 5.97 -29.13 32.20
N GLY A 355 4.74 -29.40 32.65
CA GLY A 355 4.35 -29.79 34.04
C GLY A 355 4.75 -28.85 35.19
N GLY A 356 5.47 -27.78 34.87
CA GLY A 356 6.33 -27.08 35.80
C GLY A 356 7.06 -25.96 35.10
N THR A 357 7.91 -26.26 34.11
CA THR A 357 8.98 -25.33 33.69
C THR A 357 9.39 -25.40 32.22
N SER A 358 10.22 -24.43 31.86
CA SER A 358 10.84 -24.19 30.55
C SER A 358 12.20 -24.87 30.34
N ALA A 359 12.60 -24.93 29.07
CA ALA A 359 13.99 -24.81 28.61
C ALA A 359 14.01 -23.92 27.35
N VAL A 360 15.06 -23.11 27.15
CA VAL A 360 15.19 -22.23 25.97
C VAL A 360 16.17 -22.85 24.97
N ILE A 361 15.77 -22.95 23.70
CA ILE A 361 16.62 -23.43 22.60
C ILE A 361 16.50 -22.43 21.43
N ASP A 362 17.64 -21.84 21.04
CA ASP A 362 17.78 -20.68 20.13
C ASP A 362 18.42 -21.14 18.77
N TRP A 363 18.78 -20.30 17.77
CA TRP A 363 20.02 -19.50 17.78
C TRP A 363 20.25 -18.50 16.60
N ASP A 364 19.26 -18.14 15.75
CA ASP A 364 19.51 -17.33 14.51
C ASP A 364 18.98 -15.86 14.48
N ASN A 365 18.47 -15.28 15.58
CA ASN A 365 17.87 -13.91 15.59
C ASN A 365 18.19 -13.00 16.80
N ALA A 366 19.18 -13.35 17.62
CA ALA A 366 19.52 -12.59 18.84
C ALA A 366 19.92 -11.12 18.57
N SER A 367 19.83 -10.25 19.58
CA SER A 367 20.27 -8.84 19.48
C SER A 367 21.25 -8.48 20.59
N GLU A 368 22.42 -7.99 20.21
CA GLU A 368 23.50 -7.58 21.12
C GLU A 368 23.25 -6.19 21.74
N ASP A 369 22.38 -5.39 21.11
CA ASP A 369 22.01 -4.01 21.49
C ASP A 369 20.82 -3.92 22.47
N ALA A 370 20.28 -5.03 22.96
CA ALA A 370 19.10 -4.99 23.82
C ALA A 370 19.47 -4.59 25.26
N VAL A 371 18.69 -3.70 25.88
CA VAL A 371 18.87 -3.34 27.30
C VAL A 371 18.78 -4.60 28.17
N GLN A 372 19.74 -4.78 29.07
CA GLN A 372 19.79 -5.92 29.97
C GLN A 372 18.57 -5.95 30.91
N GLY A 373 17.92 -7.11 31.07
CA GLY A 373 16.80 -7.31 32.00
C GLY A 373 15.39 -7.08 31.41
N LEU A 374 15.24 -6.76 30.11
CA LEU A 374 13.91 -6.64 29.48
C LEU A 374 13.11 -7.96 29.51
N ASP A 375 13.81 -9.10 29.60
CA ASP A 375 13.26 -10.43 29.87
C ASP A 375 12.50 -10.50 31.20
N ARG A 376 13.00 -9.81 32.25
CA ARG A 376 12.38 -9.77 33.58
C ARG A 376 11.06 -8.98 33.60
N LEU A 377 10.76 -8.21 32.54
CA LEU A 377 9.44 -7.61 32.28
C LEU A 377 8.60 -8.47 31.33
N LEU A 378 9.21 -9.01 30.28
CA LEU A 378 8.52 -9.78 29.24
C LEU A 378 7.99 -11.12 29.77
N VAL A 379 8.76 -11.86 30.56
CA VAL A 379 8.35 -13.17 31.09
C VAL A 379 7.13 -13.07 32.03
N PRO A 380 7.05 -12.14 32.99
CA PRO A 380 5.82 -11.91 33.76
C PRO A 380 4.61 -11.52 32.91
N ALA A 381 4.79 -10.63 31.92
CA ALA A 381 3.68 -10.26 31.02
C ALA A 381 3.19 -11.45 30.18
N LEU A 382 4.10 -12.29 29.66
CA LEU A 382 3.75 -13.51 28.93
C LEU A 382 3.07 -14.55 29.82
N ARG A 383 3.49 -14.69 31.09
CA ARG A 383 2.83 -15.55 32.09
C ARG A 383 1.38 -15.11 32.39
N ALA A 384 1.06 -13.81 32.21
CA ALA A 384 -0.28 -13.27 32.40
C ALA A 384 -1.22 -13.42 31.18
N LEU A 385 -0.76 -13.95 30.04
CA LEU A 385 -1.58 -14.18 28.83
C LEU A 385 -2.44 -15.46 28.90
N SER A 386 -2.62 -16.04 30.09
CA SER A 386 -3.48 -17.21 30.32
C SER A 386 -4.98 -16.90 30.33
N GLU A 387 -5.37 -15.62 30.30
CA GLU A 387 -6.76 -15.17 30.28
C GLU A 387 -7.20 -14.63 28.89
N PRO A 388 -8.40 -14.99 28.39
CA PRO A 388 -8.91 -14.48 27.11
C PRO A 388 -8.99 -12.95 27.06
N GLY A 389 -8.59 -12.37 25.93
CA GLY A 389 -8.70 -10.93 25.66
C GLY A 389 -7.52 -10.07 26.14
N ARG A 390 -6.58 -10.62 26.93
CA ARG A 390 -5.32 -9.92 27.26
C ARG A 390 -4.35 -9.94 26.07
N ASN A 391 -3.64 -8.84 25.84
CA ASN A 391 -2.56 -8.75 24.86
C ASN A 391 -1.25 -8.32 25.53
N ALA A 392 -0.11 -8.74 24.96
CA ALA A 392 1.20 -8.54 25.58
C ALA A 392 1.54 -7.05 25.79
N SER A 393 1.18 -6.15 24.87
CA SER A 393 1.48 -4.72 25.05
C SER A 393 0.71 -4.12 26.21
N THR A 394 -0.57 -4.45 26.38
CA THR A 394 -1.36 -4.00 27.53
C THR A 394 -0.80 -4.53 28.85
N GLU A 395 -0.36 -5.80 28.92
CA GLU A 395 0.25 -6.34 30.15
C GLU A 395 1.62 -5.72 30.45
N ILE A 396 2.51 -5.60 29.45
CA ILE A 396 3.83 -4.95 29.61
C ILE A 396 3.67 -3.49 30.04
N LEU A 397 2.72 -2.75 29.44
CA LEU A 397 2.46 -1.36 29.78
C LEU A 397 1.75 -1.20 31.13
N ARG A 398 0.99 -2.21 31.60
CA ARG A 398 0.39 -2.16 32.95
C ARG A 398 1.46 -1.97 34.02
N PHE A 399 2.62 -2.61 33.86
CA PHE A 399 3.74 -2.51 34.82
C PHE A 399 4.32 -1.09 34.98
N VAL A 400 4.04 -0.16 34.06
CA VAL A 400 4.44 1.25 34.20
C VAL A 400 3.76 1.92 35.40
N ASP A 401 2.48 1.59 35.63
CA ASP A 401 1.63 2.20 36.66
C ASP A 401 1.33 1.23 37.82
N ASP A 402 1.11 -0.06 37.53
CA ASP A 402 1.04 -1.18 38.47
C ASP A 402 2.45 -1.78 38.68
N VAL A 403 3.25 -1.14 39.55
CA VAL A 403 4.67 -1.52 39.76
C VAL A 403 4.84 -2.84 40.52
N ALA A 404 3.84 -3.23 41.33
CA ALA A 404 3.95 -4.32 42.30
C ALA A 404 4.31 -5.71 41.72
N PRO A 405 3.82 -6.16 40.54
CA PRO A 405 4.10 -7.50 40.01
C PRO A 405 5.56 -7.74 39.63
N VAL A 406 6.35 -6.68 39.44
CA VAL A 406 7.73 -6.72 38.93
C VAL A 406 8.67 -5.76 39.68
N ALA A 407 8.29 -5.28 40.87
CA ALA A 407 9.00 -4.21 41.59
C ALA A 407 10.51 -4.47 41.81
N ASP A 408 10.88 -5.72 42.11
CA ASP A 408 12.26 -6.16 42.33
C ASP A 408 13.01 -6.60 41.05
N ALA A 409 12.37 -6.56 39.88
CA ALA A 409 13.02 -6.90 38.61
C ALA A 409 14.13 -5.89 38.30
N VAL A 410 15.35 -6.36 38.02
CA VAL A 410 16.48 -5.51 37.65
C VAL A 410 16.50 -5.34 36.12
N VAL A 411 16.37 -4.09 35.68
CA VAL A 411 16.33 -3.69 34.27
C VAL A 411 17.25 -2.49 34.07
N GLY A 412 18.16 -2.54 33.10
CA GLY A 412 19.18 -1.51 32.89
C GLY A 412 20.09 -1.29 34.11
N GLY A 413 20.28 -2.32 34.95
CA GLY A 413 21.09 -2.25 36.17
C GLY A 413 20.43 -1.58 37.39
N ARG A 414 19.12 -1.29 37.37
CA ARG A 414 18.35 -0.74 38.51
C ARG A 414 17.05 -1.53 38.72
N ARG A 415 16.44 -1.48 39.91
CA ARG A 415 15.14 -2.15 40.13
C ARG A 415 14.03 -1.40 39.40
N TRP A 416 12.99 -2.12 38.98
CA TRP A 416 11.82 -1.54 38.31
C TRP A 416 11.15 -0.43 39.14
N ALA A 417 11.07 -0.60 40.46
CA ALA A 417 10.50 0.40 41.36
C ALA A 417 11.34 1.70 41.46
N ASP A 418 12.65 1.65 41.18
CA ASP A 418 13.56 2.79 41.27
C ASP A 418 13.53 3.68 40.02
N TRP A 419 12.93 3.20 38.93
CA TRP A 419 12.77 3.94 37.68
C TRP A 419 11.60 4.93 37.74
N ASP A 420 11.80 6.15 37.22
CA ASP A 420 10.73 7.13 37.08
C ASP A 420 9.73 6.74 35.98
N ARG A 421 8.54 7.37 35.95
CA ARG A 421 7.50 7.01 34.99
C ARG A 421 7.96 7.14 33.52
N PRO A 422 8.68 8.20 33.11
CA PRO A 422 9.25 8.30 31.75
C PRO A 422 10.18 7.13 31.39
N ALA A 423 11.13 6.75 32.27
CA ALA A 423 12.02 5.62 32.00
C ALA A 423 11.27 4.28 32.02
N ARG A 424 10.27 4.09 32.90
CA ARG A 424 9.41 2.89 32.87
C ARG A 424 8.61 2.79 31.58
N VAL A 425 8.03 3.89 31.08
CA VAL A 425 7.39 3.93 29.75
C VAL A 425 8.37 3.54 28.65
N ALA A 426 9.59 4.09 28.67
CA ALA A 426 10.61 3.80 27.67
C ALA A 426 11.07 2.32 27.71
N LEU A 427 11.35 1.76 28.89
CA LEU A 427 11.73 0.36 29.05
C LEU A 427 10.59 -0.61 28.68
N ALA A 428 9.36 -0.32 29.10
CA ALA A 428 8.18 -1.09 28.69
C ALA A 428 7.99 -1.05 27.16
N LEU A 429 8.20 0.12 26.53
CA LEU A 429 8.17 0.25 25.08
C LEU A 429 9.32 -0.49 24.39
N ALA A 430 10.52 -0.51 24.96
CA ALA A 430 11.64 -1.31 24.45
C ALA A 430 11.33 -2.82 24.47
N THR A 431 10.63 -3.29 25.51
CA THR A 431 10.11 -4.66 25.62
C THR A 431 8.99 -4.94 24.60
N VAL A 432 8.08 -3.98 24.34
CA VAL A 432 7.05 -4.10 23.29
C VAL A 432 7.66 -4.10 21.89
N VAL A 433 8.69 -3.28 21.63
CA VAL A 433 9.46 -3.31 20.38
C VAL A 433 10.09 -4.68 20.18
N LEU A 434 10.77 -5.23 21.20
CA LEU A 434 11.37 -6.56 21.16
C LEU A 434 10.32 -7.65 20.81
N TYR A 435 9.13 -7.59 21.42
CA TYR A 435 8.03 -8.52 21.15
C TYR A 435 7.44 -8.42 19.72
N LEU A 436 7.41 -7.22 19.13
CA LEU A 436 6.83 -6.97 17.80
C LEU A 436 7.85 -7.07 16.67
N ARG A 437 9.15 -6.88 16.93
CA ARG A 437 10.26 -6.87 15.97
C ARG A 437 10.23 -8.06 15.00
N ASN A 438 9.97 -9.24 15.55
CA ASN A 438 10.15 -10.53 14.88
C ASN A 438 8.82 -11.12 14.35
N ARG A 439 7.72 -10.36 14.38
CA ARG A 439 6.39 -10.76 13.87
C ARG A 439 6.12 -10.08 12.55
N SER A 440 5.48 -10.75 11.58
CA SER A 440 4.98 -10.07 10.38
C SER A 440 3.56 -9.50 10.60
N LEU A 441 3.17 -8.54 9.76
CA LEU A 441 1.81 -7.96 9.79
C LEU A 441 0.74 -9.02 9.47
N HIS A 442 1.15 -10.14 8.85
CA HIS A 442 0.25 -11.25 8.58
C HIS A 442 0.20 -12.29 9.73
N ASP A 443 1.22 -12.38 10.59
CA ASP A 443 1.17 -13.19 11.82
C ASP A 443 0.31 -12.53 12.89
N LEU A 444 0.39 -11.19 12.98
CA LEU A 444 -0.39 -10.41 13.94
C LEU A 444 -1.82 -10.16 13.45
N GLY A 445 -2.00 -9.92 12.15
CA GLY A 445 -3.24 -9.40 11.59
C GLY A 445 -3.43 -7.91 11.90
N GLN A 446 -4.19 -7.21 11.07
CA GLN A 446 -4.36 -5.76 11.21
C GLN A 446 -5.06 -5.37 12.52
N GLU A 447 -6.03 -6.16 12.98
CA GLU A 447 -6.85 -5.83 14.16
C GLU A 447 -6.08 -5.97 15.48
N ALA A 448 -5.28 -7.04 15.63
CA ALA A 448 -4.40 -7.16 16.79
C ALA A 448 -3.22 -6.17 16.71
N LEU A 449 -2.69 -5.86 15.51
CA LEU A 449 -1.74 -4.76 15.34
C LEU A 449 -2.35 -3.43 15.82
N ASP A 450 -3.53 -3.06 15.32
CA ASP A 450 -4.23 -1.83 15.70
C ASP A 450 -4.51 -1.81 17.22
N THR A 451 -4.75 -2.97 17.84
CA THR A 451 -4.90 -3.14 19.30
C THR A 451 -3.58 -2.90 20.07
N HIS A 452 -2.48 -3.51 19.63
CA HIS A 452 -1.14 -3.27 20.19
C HIS A 452 -0.72 -1.79 20.04
N LEU A 453 -1.02 -1.17 18.89
CA LEU A 453 -0.76 0.25 18.64
C LEU A 453 -1.65 1.16 19.48
N ALA A 454 -2.92 0.80 19.71
CA ALA A 454 -3.82 1.53 20.59
C ALA A 454 -3.40 1.47 22.06
N ALA A 455 -2.95 0.30 22.55
CA ALA A 455 -2.42 0.14 23.89
C ALA A 455 -1.19 1.02 24.14
N VAL A 456 -0.23 1.02 23.21
CA VAL A 456 0.94 1.90 23.28
C VAL A 456 0.55 3.37 23.13
N ALA A 457 -0.41 3.71 22.27
CA ALA A 457 -0.87 5.08 22.11
C ALA A 457 -1.48 5.64 23.39
N ALA A 458 -2.32 4.86 24.10
CA ALA A 458 -2.95 5.25 25.37
C ALA A 458 -1.93 5.40 26.52
N ALA A 459 -0.93 4.51 26.61
CA ALA A 459 0.14 4.63 27.61
C ALA A 459 1.07 5.84 27.37
N LEU A 460 1.06 6.40 26.15
CA LEU A 460 1.76 7.63 25.77
C LEU A 460 0.89 8.90 25.93
N GLU A 461 -0.32 8.81 26.50
CA GLU A 461 -1.12 9.99 26.86
C GLU A 461 -0.76 10.52 28.26
N PRO A 462 -0.61 11.86 28.43
CA PRO A 462 -0.20 12.47 29.69
C PRO A 462 -1.30 12.34 30.77
N SER A 463 -0.91 11.90 31.96
CA SER A 463 -1.86 11.52 33.03
C SER A 463 -2.15 12.66 34.03
N GLY A 464 -1.67 13.88 33.77
CA GLY A 464 -1.83 15.04 34.66
C GLY A 464 -1.93 16.38 33.93
N PRO A 465 -2.45 17.43 34.58
CA PRO A 465 -2.71 18.73 33.95
C PRO A 465 -1.44 19.50 33.57
N ASP A 466 -0.36 19.39 34.35
CA ASP A 466 0.92 20.05 34.03
C ASP A 466 1.60 19.37 32.83
N ASP A 467 1.60 18.03 32.78
CA ASP A 467 2.03 17.27 31.61
C ASP A 467 1.19 17.61 30.37
N ALA A 468 -0.11 17.88 30.53
CA ALA A 468 -0.96 18.33 29.43
C ALA A 468 -0.58 19.73 28.90
N VAL A 469 -0.02 20.62 29.72
CA VAL A 469 0.54 21.92 29.27
C VAL A 469 1.83 21.73 28.48
N VAL A 470 2.67 20.76 28.88
CA VAL A 470 3.91 20.42 28.14
C VAL A 470 3.59 19.66 26.84
N ALA A 471 2.69 18.68 26.88
CA ALA A 471 2.24 17.90 25.73
C ALA A 471 1.36 18.72 24.75
N ALA A 472 0.81 19.85 25.17
CA ALA A 472 0.19 20.83 24.27
C ALA A 472 1.20 21.54 23.34
N ALA A 473 2.50 21.22 23.41
CA ALA A 473 3.55 21.63 22.48
C ALA A 473 3.44 20.97 21.07
N ALA A 474 2.26 21.11 20.47
CA ALA A 474 1.83 20.73 19.13
C ALA A 474 1.69 19.21 18.83
N PRO A 475 0.63 18.81 18.09
CA PRO A 475 0.66 17.52 17.41
C PRO A 475 1.85 17.51 16.43
N ALA A 476 2.50 16.35 16.28
CA ALA A 476 3.62 16.18 15.37
C ALA A 476 3.24 16.72 13.98
N PRO A 477 3.94 17.74 13.46
CA PRO A 477 3.48 18.48 12.29
C PRO A 477 3.42 17.54 11.09
N ASN A 478 2.37 17.67 10.28
CA ASN A 478 2.19 16.83 9.11
C ASN A 478 3.18 17.26 8.00
N VAL A 479 4.45 16.85 8.14
CA VAL A 479 5.57 17.20 7.25
C VAL A 479 5.30 16.75 5.82
N GLU A 480 4.61 15.62 5.65
CA GLU A 480 4.11 15.12 4.36
C GLU A 480 3.12 16.12 3.74
N ALA A 481 2.15 16.64 4.50
CA ALA A 481 1.23 17.67 4.02
C ALA A 481 1.92 19.02 3.76
N ALA A 482 2.91 19.43 4.56
CA ALA A 482 3.71 20.63 4.30
C ALA A 482 4.51 20.52 2.98
N ARG A 483 5.19 19.39 2.78
CA ARG A 483 5.89 19.06 1.52
C ARG A 483 4.92 18.96 0.34
N THR A 484 3.72 18.44 0.56
CA THR A 484 2.66 18.34 -0.46
C THR A 484 2.08 19.71 -0.82
N ALA A 485 1.80 20.58 0.15
CA ALA A 485 1.29 21.94 -0.09
C ALA A 485 2.30 22.83 -0.82
N ARG A 486 3.59 22.75 -0.44
CA ARG A 486 4.68 23.38 -1.19
C ARG A 486 4.88 22.76 -2.56
N GLY A 487 4.73 21.44 -2.68
CA GLY A 487 4.72 20.73 -3.94
C GLY A 487 3.62 21.21 -4.89
N ALA A 488 2.40 21.42 -4.37
CA ALA A 488 1.28 21.99 -5.10
C ALA A 488 1.61 23.40 -5.60
N LEU A 489 2.10 24.28 -4.73
CA LEU A 489 2.49 25.64 -5.10
C LEU A 489 3.56 25.64 -6.20
N TRP A 490 4.61 24.82 -6.06
CA TRP A 490 5.66 24.70 -7.07
C TRP A 490 5.15 24.10 -8.40
N LEU A 491 4.26 23.10 -8.36
CA LEU A 491 3.61 22.56 -9.56
C LEU A 491 2.72 23.60 -10.24
N ALA A 492 2.03 24.46 -9.48
CA ALA A 492 1.27 25.59 -10.00
C ALA A 492 2.18 26.62 -10.68
N THR A 493 3.29 26.99 -10.04
CA THR A 493 4.31 27.87 -10.63
C THR A 493 4.87 27.31 -11.93
N ASN A 494 5.23 26.01 -11.98
CA ASN A 494 5.65 25.33 -13.21
C ASN A 494 4.54 25.36 -14.28
N GLY A 495 3.29 25.10 -13.91
CA GLY A 495 2.15 25.19 -14.82
C GLY A 495 1.96 26.59 -15.41
N VAL A 496 2.11 27.65 -14.60
CA VAL A 496 2.07 29.05 -15.06
C VAL A 496 3.25 29.37 -15.98
N VAL A 497 4.48 28.97 -15.62
CA VAL A 497 5.68 29.23 -16.45
C VAL A 497 5.58 28.51 -17.80
N VAL A 498 5.23 27.22 -17.83
CA VAL A 498 5.04 26.46 -19.07
C VAL A 498 3.90 27.04 -19.91
N LYS A 499 2.78 27.47 -19.31
CA LYS A 499 1.67 28.11 -20.04
C LYS A 499 2.03 29.50 -20.54
N ALA A 500 2.81 30.28 -19.81
CA ALA A 500 3.35 31.55 -20.28
C ALA A 500 4.28 31.32 -21.48
N SER A 501 5.21 30.36 -21.40
CA SER A 501 6.10 30.00 -22.52
C SER A 501 5.31 29.58 -23.77
N GLN A 502 4.32 28.68 -23.62
CA GLN A 502 3.42 28.28 -24.71
C GLN A 502 2.63 29.46 -25.30
N THR A 503 2.20 30.41 -24.46
CA THR A 503 1.44 31.59 -24.90
C THR A 503 2.33 32.58 -25.64
N ILE A 504 3.55 32.84 -25.16
CA ILE A 504 4.53 33.71 -25.83
C ILE A 504 4.87 33.15 -27.22
N VAL A 505 5.16 31.84 -27.33
CA VAL A 505 5.39 31.17 -28.62
C VAL A 505 4.18 31.33 -29.54
N LEU A 506 2.96 31.07 -29.06
CA LEU A 506 1.75 31.20 -29.86
C LEU A 506 1.51 32.65 -30.34
N LEU A 507 1.76 33.65 -29.50
CA LEU A 507 1.64 35.07 -29.85
C LEU A 507 2.70 35.50 -30.88
N THR A 508 3.96 35.08 -30.70
CA THR A 508 5.03 35.34 -31.68
C THR A 508 4.74 34.67 -33.02
N LEU A 509 4.24 33.42 -33.01
CA LEU A 509 3.79 32.75 -34.23
C LEU A 509 2.60 33.48 -34.87
N ALA A 510 1.63 33.96 -34.07
CA ALA A 510 0.47 34.69 -34.59
C ALA A 510 0.79 36.09 -35.13
N ALA A 511 1.92 36.69 -34.74
CA ALA A 511 2.41 37.95 -35.29
C ALA A 511 3.21 37.78 -36.59
N ILE A 512 3.78 36.60 -36.84
CA ILE A 512 4.70 36.34 -37.98
C ILE A 512 4.05 35.47 -39.08
N LEU A 513 3.13 34.56 -38.70
CA LEU A 513 2.53 33.59 -39.61
C LEU A 513 1.13 34.03 -40.09
N ALA A 514 0.79 33.64 -41.32
CA ALA A 514 -0.57 33.79 -41.85
C ALA A 514 -1.59 32.96 -41.03
N PRO A 515 -2.88 33.37 -40.94
CA PRO A 515 -3.88 32.68 -40.11
C PRO A 515 -4.08 31.19 -40.40
N SER A 516 -3.87 30.74 -41.64
CA SER A 516 -3.91 29.32 -42.04
C SER A 516 -2.88 28.46 -41.30
N ALA A 517 -1.67 29.00 -41.09
CA ALA A 517 -0.60 28.35 -40.35
C ALA A 517 -0.93 28.18 -38.85
N LEU A 518 -1.75 29.06 -38.27
CA LEU A 518 -2.24 28.92 -36.89
C LEU A 518 -3.29 27.80 -36.76
N GLY A 519 -4.11 27.58 -37.79
CA GLY A 519 -5.01 26.42 -37.88
C GLY A 519 -4.23 25.09 -37.85
N LEU A 520 -3.15 25.00 -38.63
CA LEU A 520 -2.23 23.86 -38.65
C LEU A 520 -1.56 23.62 -37.28
N VAL A 521 -1.12 24.69 -36.60
CA VAL A 521 -0.59 24.63 -35.22
C VAL A 521 -1.62 24.08 -34.24
N ALA A 522 -2.85 24.57 -34.27
CA ALA A 522 -3.91 24.12 -33.36
C ALA A 522 -4.28 22.64 -33.58
N LEU A 523 -4.41 22.22 -34.85
CA LEU A 523 -4.66 20.83 -35.24
C LEU A 523 -3.54 19.88 -34.79
N GLY A 524 -2.28 20.22 -35.11
CA GLY A 524 -1.12 19.43 -34.68
C GLY A 524 -1.04 19.30 -33.16
N THR A 525 -1.27 20.39 -32.43
CA THR A 525 -1.26 20.42 -30.97
C THR A 525 -2.38 19.58 -30.36
N LEU A 526 -3.58 19.57 -30.96
CA LEU A 526 -4.69 18.71 -30.53
C LEU A 526 -4.33 17.21 -30.69
N VAL A 527 -3.81 16.82 -31.86
CA VAL A 527 -3.36 15.44 -32.12
C VAL A 527 -2.25 15.04 -31.15
N ALA A 528 -1.25 15.91 -30.92
CA ALA A 528 -0.17 15.66 -29.98
C ALA A 528 -0.66 15.46 -28.54
N ASN A 529 -1.54 16.34 -28.05
CA ASN A 529 -2.10 16.26 -26.68
C ASN A 529 -2.85 14.95 -26.43
N ILE A 530 -3.69 14.52 -27.37
CA ILE A 530 -4.40 13.23 -27.29
C ILE A 530 -3.38 12.07 -27.33
N SER A 531 -2.38 12.16 -28.21
CA SER A 531 -1.41 11.09 -28.42
C SER A 531 -0.49 10.87 -27.22
N VAL A 532 -0.04 11.93 -26.54
CA VAL A 532 0.77 11.84 -25.31
C VAL A 532 -0.03 11.17 -24.17
N GLN A 533 -1.34 11.42 -24.08
CA GLN A 533 -2.19 10.77 -23.08
C GLN A 533 -2.36 9.27 -23.35
N LEU A 534 -2.51 8.87 -24.62
CA LEU A 534 -2.57 7.46 -25.02
C LEU A 534 -1.22 6.74 -24.91
N SER A 535 -0.09 7.43 -25.15
CA SER A 535 1.23 6.81 -25.32
C SER A 535 1.75 6.00 -24.13
N SER A 536 1.17 6.19 -22.93
CA SER A 536 1.56 5.45 -21.72
C SER A 536 0.52 4.44 -21.22
N LEU A 537 -0.71 4.42 -21.76
CA LEU A 537 -1.86 3.70 -21.20
C LEU A 537 -2.00 3.82 -19.65
N GLY A 538 -1.61 4.97 -19.08
CA GLY A 538 -1.65 5.21 -17.63
C GLY A 538 -0.68 4.36 -16.80
N THR A 539 0.19 3.54 -17.42
CA THR A 539 1.11 2.66 -16.67
C THR A 539 2.17 3.43 -15.89
N ALA A 540 2.55 4.62 -16.35
CA ALA A 540 3.39 5.54 -15.59
C ALA A 540 2.67 6.02 -14.31
N SER A 541 1.42 6.46 -14.42
CA SER A 541 0.60 6.91 -13.26
C SER A 541 0.32 5.77 -12.27
N ALA A 542 0.22 4.52 -12.74
CA ALA A 542 0.09 3.35 -11.89
C ALA A 542 1.29 3.16 -10.94
N LEU A 543 2.49 3.65 -11.29
CA LEU A 543 3.69 3.60 -10.42
C LEU A 543 3.56 4.46 -9.16
N VAL A 544 2.65 5.44 -9.12
CA VAL A 544 2.39 6.21 -7.89
C VAL A 544 1.64 5.36 -6.85
N TYR A 545 0.72 4.50 -7.31
CA TYR A 545 -0.07 3.60 -6.46
C TYR A 545 0.64 2.28 -6.12
N TRP A 546 1.58 1.83 -6.97
CA TRP A 546 2.20 0.49 -6.89
C TRP A 546 2.83 0.17 -5.52
N ARG A 547 2.47 -0.96 -4.91
CA ARG A 547 2.96 -1.36 -3.56
C ARG A 547 4.02 -2.47 -3.56
N GLY A 548 4.30 -3.10 -4.71
CA GLY A 548 5.42 -4.04 -4.86
C GLY A 548 6.73 -3.34 -5.24
N ASP A 549 7.72 -4.12 -5.71
CA ASP A 549 8.96 -3.65 -6.33
C ASP A 549 8.67 -2.61 -7.43
N VAL A 550 8.88 -1.33 -7.11
CA VAL A 550 8.54 -0.22 -8.01
C VAL A 550 9.61 -0.03 -9.08
N GLN A 551 10.85 -0.44 -8.82
CA GLN A 551 11.94 -0.36 -9.77
C GLN A 551 11.70 -1.34 -10.93
N ARG A 552 11.36 -2.61 -10.65
CA ARG A 552 11.00 -3.63 -11.65
C ARG A 552 9.73 -3.29 -12.41
N ALA A 553 8.72 -2.78 -11.71
CA ALA A 553 7.51 -2.25 -12.35
C ALA A 553 7.82 -1.06 -13.26
N ALA A 554 8.69 -0.13 -12.85
CA ALA A 554 9.08 1.01 -13.67
C ALA A 554 9.83 0.59 -14.95
N ARG A 555 10.72 -0.43 -14.89
CA ARG A 555 11.35 -1.00 -16.11
C ARG A 555 10.31 -1.52 -17.08
N THR A 556 9.26 -2.16 -16.57
CA THR A 556 8.13 -2.67 -17.38
C THR A 556 7.26 -1.53 -17.93
N ALA A 557 7.00 -0.48 -17.14
CA ALA A 557 6.28 0.72 -17.57
C ALA A 557 7.01 1.50 -18.67
N VAL A 558 8.35 1.60 -18.63
CA VAL A 558 9.15 2.18 -19.73
C VAL A 558 8.96 1.38 -21.00
N THR A 559 9.06 0.05 -20.95
CA THR A 559 8.87 -0.81 -22.12
C THR A 559 7.47 -0.68 -22.73
N ILE A 560 6.42 -0.64 -21.90
CA ILE A 560 5.04 -0.45 -22.36
C ILE A 560 4.87 0.95 -22.98
N GLY A 561 5.32 2.00 -22.29
CA GLY A 561 5.17 3.38 -22.76
C GLY A 561 5.96 3.68 -24.04
N VAL A 562 7.20 3.19 -24.16
CA VAL A 562 8.00 3.35 -25.38
C VAL A 562 7.40 2.53 -26.53
N GLY A 563 6.97 1.29 -26.28
CA GLY A 563 6.33 0.46 -27.30
C GLY A 563 5.01 1.02 -27.80
N MET A 564 4.15 1.50 -26.89
CA MET A 564 2.87 2.13 -27.22
C MET A 564 3.07 3.50 -27.90
N GLY A 565 3.95 4.35 -27.36
CA GLY A 565 4.29 5.64 -27.96
C GLY A 565 4.86 5.51 -29.37
N ALA A 566 5.73 4.52 -29.61
CA ALA A 566 6.25 4.23 -30.95
C ALA A 566 5.19 3.65 -31.89
N GLY A 567 4.36 2.71 -31.42
CA GLY A 567 3.26 2.14 -32.21
C GLY A 567 2.22 3.19 -32.62
N LEU A 568 1.85 4.07 -31.69
CA LEU A 568 0.96 5.20 -31.94
C LEU A 568 1.60 6.23 -32.88
N ALA A 569 2.91 6.48 -32.74
CA ALA A 569 3.63 7.37 -33.65
C ALA A 569 3.65 6.85 -35.09
N VAL A 570 3.86 5.55 -35.29
CA VAL A 570 3.80 4.89 -36.61
C VAL A 570 2.38 4.95 -37.19
N LEU A 571 1.36 4.61 -36.38
CA LEU A 571 -0.05 4.67 -36.80
C LEU A 571 -0.43 6.07 -37.30
N LEU A 572 -0.09 7.11 -36.54
CA LEU A 572 -0.38 8.49 -36.89
C LEU A 572 0.50 9.02 -38.04
N TRP A 573 1.74 8.55 -38.19
CA TRP A 573 2.61 8.90 -39.32
C TRP A 573 2.06 8.38 -40.66
N VAL A 574 1.44 7.19 -40.64
CA VAL A 574 0.74 6.60 -41.78
C VAL A 574 -0.61 7.29 -42.02
N ALA A 575 -1.37 7.57 -40.96
CA ALA A 575 -2.66 8.26 -41.06
C ALA A 575 -2.57 9.76 -41.40
N ALA A 576 -1.40 10.40 -41.23
CA ALA A 576 -1.21 11.84 -41.38
C ALA A 576 -1.74 12.46 -42.69
N PRO A 577 -1.62 11.84 -43.89
CA PRO A 577 -2.21 12.39 -45.12
C PRO A 577 -3.74 12.36 -45.11
N TRP A 578 -4.34 11.29 -44.58
CA TRP A 578 -5.81 11.16 -44.46
C TRP A 578 -6.37 12.12 -43.39
N LEU A 579 -5.65 12.31 -42.29
CA LEU A 579 -5.96 13.34 -41.30
C LEU A 579 -5.86 14.74 -41.91
N ALA A 580 -4.84 15.01 -42.73
CA ALA A 580 -4.68 16.31 -43.38
C ALA A 580 -5.84 16.65 -44.33
N THR A 581 -6.28 15.72 -45.20
CA THR A 581 -7.40 15.96 -46.12
C THR A 581 -8.75 16.06 -45.38
N THR A 582 -9.05 15.12 -44.48
CA THR A 582 -10.31 15.14 -43.72
C THR A 582 -10.48 16.37 -42.83
N LEU A 583 -9.37 16.96 -42.36
CA LEU A 583 -9.35 18.16 -41.52
C LEU A 583 -9.09 19.46 -42.31
N ARG A 584 -9.12 19.41 -43.66
CA ARG A 584 -8.93 20.54 -44.59
C ARG A 584 -7.60 21.30 -44.36
N ALA A 585 -6.55 20.54 -44.11
CA ALA A 585 -5.21 20.99 -43.73
C ALA A 585 -4.14 20.42 -44.68
N GLU A 586 -4.45 20.38 -45.98
CA GLU A 586 -3.68 19.70 -47.02
C GLU A 586 -2.29 20.34 -47.22
N ASP A 587 -2.20 21.68 -47.12
CA ASP A 587 -0.97 22.45 -47.16
C ASP A 587 -0.10 22.22 -45.90
N GLY A 588 0.64 21.11 -45.90
CA GLY A 588 1.67 20.80 -44.89
C GLY A 588 1.18 20.16 -43.60
N GLY A 589 -0.14 19.99 -43.38
CA GLY A 589 -0.67 19.37 -42.16
C GLY A 589 -0.14 17.95 -41.90
N ALA A 590 0.06 17.18 -42.97
CA ALA A 590 0.67 15.85 -42.88
C ALA A 590 2.12 15.88 -42.37
N ALA A 591 2.90 16.93 -42.68
CA ALA A 591 4.26 17.11 -42.18
C ALA A 591 4.28 17.53 -40.70
N VAL A 592 3.36 18.43 -40.31
CA VAL A 592 3.19 18.86 -38.91
C VAL A 592 2.80 17.68 -38.01
N ILE A 593 1.80 16.89 -38.41
CA ILE A 593 1.38 15.68 -37.68
C ILE A 593 2.56 14.70 -37.52
N ARG A 594 3.27 14.41 -38.61
CA ARG A 594 4.43 13.50 -38.59
C ARG A 594 5.56 13.98 -37.69
N GLY A 595 5.91 15.26 -37.73
CA GLY A 595 6.95 15.81 -36.86
C GLY A 595 6.56 15.78 -35.37
N LEU A 596 5.28 15.99 -35.05
CA LEU A 596 4.79 15.92 -33.67
C LEU A 596 4.66 14.49 -33.15
N THR A 597 4.52 13.45 -33.99
CA THR A 597 4.51 12.06 -33.50
C THR A 597 5.89 11.55 -33.08
N VAL A 598 6.97 12.15 -33.59
CA VAL A 598 8.36 11.86 -33.16
C VAL A 598 8.57 12.11 -31.66
N VAL A 599 7.81 13.03 -31.05
CA VAL A 599 7.86 13.37 -29.62
C VAL A 599 7.46 12.21 -28.70
N LEU A 600 6.55 11.33 -29.14
CA LEU A 600 5.83 10.41 -28.25
C LEU A 600 6.74 9.45 -27.45
N PRO A 601 7.76 8.78 -28.05
CA PRO A 601 8.64 7.88 -27.30
C PRO A 601 9.46 8.62 -26.23
N PHE A 602 9.96 9.83 -26.52
CA PHE A 602 10.71 10.65 -25.57
C PHE A 602 9.84 11.05 -24.37
N THR A 603 8.59 11.47 -24.63
CA THR A 603 7.64 11.79 -23.55
C THR A 603 7.27 10.56 -22.71
N ALA A 604 7.22 9.37 -23.29
CA ALA A 604 6.92 8.14 -22.55
C ALA A 604 8.05 7.75 -21.58
N VAL A 605 9.32 7.91 -21.97
CA VAL A 605 10.47 7.71 -21.06
C VAL A 605 10.44 8.74 -19.93
N ALA A 606 10.24 10.03 -20.27
CA ALA A 606 10.15 11.09 -19.27
C ALA A 606 8.99 10.86 -18.28
N ALA A 607 7.82 10.42 -18.76
CA ALA A 607 6.64 10.18 -17.95
C ALA A 607 6.86 9.19 -16.78
N VAL A 608 7.63 8.12 -16.99
CA VAL A 608 7.96 7.16 -15.90
C VAL A 608 8.83 7.82 -14.84
N THR A 609 9.90 8.50 -15.23
CA THR A 609 10.78 9.23 -14.28
C THR A 609 10.00 10.32 -13.54
N ASN A 610 9.07 10.99 -14.24
CA ASN A 610 8.22 12.04 -13.71
C ASN A 610 7.22 11.53 -12.66
N GLU A 611 6.57 10.38 -12.87
CA GLU A 611 5.67 9.81 -11.86
C GLU A 611 6.43 9.15 -10.69
N LEU A 612 7.65 8.67 -10.89
CA LEU A 612 8.54 8.26 -9.78
C LEU A 612 8.91 9.46 -8.88
N LEU A 613 9.37 10.57 -9.45
CA LEU A 613 9.66 11.79 -8.68
C LEU A 613 8.42 12.35 -7.95
N ARG A 614 7.22 12.17 -8.53
CA ARG A 614 5.93 12.52 -7.92
C ARG A 614 5.58 11.60 -6.75
N ARG A 615 5.76 10.28 -6.88
CA ARG A 615 5.64 9.28 -5.80
C ARG A 615 6.56 9.61 -4.62
N GLU A 616 7.79 10.03 -4.90
CA GLU A 616 8.78 10.45 -3.90
C GLU A 616 8.52 11.84 -3.29
N LEU A 617 7.50 12.59 -3.74
CA LEU A 617 7.23 14.00 -3.38
C LEU A 617 8.41 14.95 -3.69
N ARG A 618 9.30 14.60 -4.64
CA ARG A 618 10.48 15.40 -5.04
C ARG A 618 10.12 16.47 -6.08
N PHE A 619 9.12 17.29 -5.79
CA PHE A 619 8.50 18.24 -6.73
C PHE A 619 9.49 19.21 -7.40
N LEU A 620 10.51 19.71 -6.69
CA LEU A 620 11.53 20.58 -7.30
C LEU A 620 12.32 19.87 -8.41
N ARG A 621 12.73 18.61 -8.17
CA ARG A 621 13.42 17.79 -9.19
C ARG A 621 12.51 17.43 -10.37
N ARG A 622 11.21 17.26 -10.11
CA ARG A 622 10.16 17.03 -11.13
C ARG A 622 9.95 18.23 -12.06
N ILE A 623 10.24 19.45 -11.60
CA ILE A 623 9.96 20.70 -12.32
C ILE A 623 11.13 21.15 -13.20
N ILE A 624 12.38 20.90 -12.79
CA ILE A 624 13.57 21.32 -13.54
C ILE A 624 13.55 20.80 -15.01
N PRO A 625 13.25 19.52 -15.30
CA PRO A 625 13.14 19.05 -16.68
C PRO A 625 12.05 19.78 -17.48
N ASP A 626 10.84 19.90 -16.93
CA ASP A 626 9.68 20.50 -17.61
C ASP A 626 9.86 22.00 -17.89
N THR A 627 10.34 22.78 -16.90
CA THR A 627 10.54 24.22 -17.04
C THR A 627 11.67 24.53 -18.01
N VAL A 628 12.85 23.92 -17.82
CA VAL A 628 14.02 24.23 -18.65
C VAL A 628 13.77 23.80 -20.10
N SER A 629 13.21 22.61 -20.33
CA SER A 629 12.92 22.15 -21.69
C SER A 629 11.85 22.97 -22.38
N SER A 630 10.81 23.43 -21.66
CA SER A 630 9.76 24.29 -22.22
C SER A 630 10.29 25.67 -22.60
N ILE A 631 11.23 26.23 -21.84
CA ILE A 631 11.87 27.51 -22.16
C ILE A 631 12.82 27.36 -23.36
N THR A 632 13.68 26.34 -23.37
CA THR A 632 14.59 26.09 -24.50
C THR A 632 13.83 25.78 -25.79
N GLY A 633 12.78 24.94 -25.75
CA GLY A 633 11.93 24.66 -26.90
C GLY A 633 11.19 25.89 -27.42
N ALA A 634 10.74 26.77 -26.52
CA ALA A 634 10.14 28.05 -26.88
C ALA A 634 11.14 28.99 -27.58
N VAL A 635 12.35 29.13 -27.04
CA VAL A 635 13.42 29.94 -27.66
C VAL A 635 13.80 29.41 -29.05
N VAL A 636 13.91 28.09 -29.22
CA VAL A 636 14.18 27.46 -30.53
C VAL A 636 13.03 27.70 -31.52
N ALA A 637 11.77 27.55 -31.09
CA ALA A 637 10.62 27.84 -31.97
C ALA A 637 10.58 29.31 -32.40
N ILE A 638 10.89 30.24 -31.50
CA ILE A 638 10.95 31.68 -31.80
C ILE A 638 12.11 32.01 -32.74
N ALA A 639 13.30 31.46 -32.53
CA ALA A 639 14.45 31.67 -33.41
C ALA A 639 14.23 31.11 -34.83
N LEU A 640 13.61 29.93 -34.95
CA LEU A 640 13.35 29.32 -36.26
C LEU A 640 12.20 30.01 -37.00
N VAL A 641 11.18 30.55 -36.31
CA VAL A 641 10.08 31.25 -36.99
C VAL A 641 10.50 32.63 -37.49
N THR A 642 11.38 33.36 -36.78
CA THR A 642 11.96 34.62 -37.28
C THR A 642 12.93 34.41 -38.44
N GLN A 643 13.51 33.21 -38.57
CA GLN A 643 14.28 32.78 -39.75
C GLN A 643 13.39 32.30 -40.92
N GLY A 644 12.06 32.33 -40.79
CA GLY A 644 11.13 32.00 -41.87
C GLY A 644 10.77 30.52 -42.01
N HIS A 645 11.15 29.64 -41.07
CA HIS A 645 10.84 28.21 -41.14
C HIS A 645 9.36 27.83 -40.90
N GLY A 646 8.45 28.81 -40.88
CA GLY A 646 7.00 28.60 -40.86
C GLY A 646 6.51 27.81 -39.64
N VAL A 647 5.47 26.98 -39.84
CA VAL A 647 4.92 26.11 -38.78
C VAL A 647 5.94 25.09 -38.26
N MET A 648 6.90 24.67 -39.08
CA MET A 648 7.90 23.67 -38.71
C MET A 648 8.84 24.15 -37.59
N ALA A 649 8.95 25.46 -37.38
CA ALA A 649 9.64 26.04 -36.22
C ALA A 649 9.07 25.56 -34.88
N LEU A 650 7.73 25.48 -34.75
CA LEU A 650 7.07 24.95 -33.54
C LEU A 650 7.36 23.46 -33.36
N VAL A 651 7.33 22.71 -34.46
CA VAL A 651 7.58 21.26 -34.46
C VAL A 651 9.02 20.98 -33.99
N ALA A 652 10.00 21.70 -34.51
CA ALA A 652 11.39 21.62 -34.06
C ALA A 652 11.54 22.00 -32.58
N GLY A 653 10.88 23.08 -32.13
CA GLY A 653 10.85 23.48 -30.73
C GLY A 653 10.28 22.42 -29.79
N GLN A 654 9.19 21.72 -30.18
CA GLN A 654 8.61 20.63 -29.38
C GLN A 654 9.48 19.36 -29.39
N ILE A 655 10.18 19.04 -30.49
CA ILE A 655 11.15 17.94 -30.52
C ILE A 655 12.34 18.23 -29.59
N VAL A 656 12.87 19.45 -29.62
CA VAL A 656 13.95 19.89 -28.71
C VAL A 656 13.46 19.87 -27.26
N GLN A 657 12.25 20.36 -26.98
CA GLN A 657 11.63 20.26 -25.66
C GLN A 657 11.55 18.80 -25.20
N ALA A 658 10.95 17.90 -25.97
CA ALA A 658 10.73 16.51 -25.57
C ALA A 658 12.05 15.75 -25.32
N THR A 659 13.03 15.93 -26.22
CA THR A 659 14.37 15.36 -26.07
C THR A 659 15.05 15.89 -24.81
N LEU A 660 14.99 17.20 -24.56
CA LEU A 660 15.61 17.82 -23.40
C LEU A 660 14.89 17.47 -22.09
N THR A 661 13.56 17.30 -22.08
CA THR A 661 12.83 16.76 -20.92
C THR A 661 13.37 15.36 -20.57
N MET A 662 13.50 14.46 -21.55
CA MET A 662 14.03 13.11 -21.31
C MET A 662 15.47 13.14 -20.77
N LEU A 663 16.35 13.94 -21.38
CA LEU A 663 17.75 14.05 -20.95
C LEU A 663 17.88 14.65 -19.54
N LEU A 664 17.15 15.74 -19.25
CA LEU A 664 17.17 16.36 -17.91
C LEU A 664 16.51 15.46 -16.86
N SER A 665 15.47 14.68 -17.20
CA SER A 665 14.91 13.66 -16.33
C SER A 665 15.96 12.64 -15.88
N TRP A 666 16.88 12.22 -16.76
CA TRP A 666 18.00 11.33 -16.41
C TRP A 666 19.10 12.00 -15.56
N VAL A 667 19.20 13.34 -15.57
CA VAL A 667 20.12 14.08 -14.69
C VAL A 667 19.57 14.18 -13.26
N VAL A 668 18.26 14.39 -13.09
CA VAL A 668 17.63 14.55 -11.76
C VAL A 668 17.30 13.21 -11.06
N HIS A 669 17.19 12.12 -11.81
CA HIS A 669 16.90 10.76 -11.35
C HIS A 669 17.57 9.72 -12.27
N PRO A 670 18.19 8.64 -11.75
CA PRO A 670 18.86 7.64 -12.59
C PRO A 670 17.97 7.06 -13.72
N PRO A 671 18.52 6.79 -14.91
CA PRO A 671 17.74 6.30 -16.06
C PRO A 671 17.16 4.91 -15.81
N VAL A 672 15.83 4.81 -15.84
CA VAL A 672 15.10 3.54 -15.74
C VAL A 672 15.29 2.75 -17.03
N ARG A 673 16.18 1.75 -17.00
CA ARG A 673 16.43 0.87 -18.15
C ARG A 673 15.17 0.05 -18.49
N PRO A 674 14.86 -0.17 -19.78
CA PRO A 674 13.76 -1.06 -20.18
C PRO A 674 13.89 -2.47 -19.59
N GLY A 675 12.76 -3.11 -19.35
CA GLY A 675 12.67 -4.48 -18.87
C GLY A 675 11.25 -5.02 -19.00
N TRP A 676 11.03 -6.30 -18.69
CA TRP A 676 9.71 -6.91 -18.84
C TRP A 676 9.43 -7.95 -17.76
N ASN A 677 8.31 -7.77 -17.07
CA ASN A 677 7.68 -8.78 -16.22
C ASN A 677 6.19 -8.86 -16.57
N ARG A 678 5.68 -10.09 -16.79
CA ARG A 678 4.29 -10.35 -17.23
C ARG A 678 3.24 -10.08 -16.12
N GLU A 679 3.61 -10.22 -14.86
CA GLU A 679 2.75 -9.95 -13.71
C GLU A 679 2.68 -8.44 -13.47
N ASP A 680 3.83 -7.76 -13.46
CA ASP A 680 3.91 -6.30 -13.36
C ASP A 680 3.13 -5.64 -14.51
N ALA A 681 3.33 -6.10 -15.76
CA ALA A 681 2.60 -5.60 -16.93
C ALA A 681 1.08 -5.74 -16.79
N ARG A 682 0.59 -6.88 -16.25
CA ARG A 682 -0.85 -7.09 -16.00
C ARG A 682 -1.38 -6.16 -14.91
N GLY A 683 -0.67 -5.99 -13.80
CA GLY A 683 -1.07 -5.09 -12.73
C GLY A 683 -1.07 -3.62 -13.17
N LEU A 684 -0.01 -3.19 -13.85
CA LEU A 684 0.14 -1.82 -14.36
C LEU A 684 -0.92 -1.48 -15.41
N LEU A 685 -1.28 -2.40 -16.30
CA LEU A 685 -2.36 -2.20 -17.28
C LEU A 685 -3.76 -2.31 -16.64
N GLY A 686 -3.94 -3.19 -15.65
CA GLY A 686 -5.21 -3.34 -14.93
C GLY A 686 -5.61 -2.08 -14.14
N TYR A 687 -4.63 -1.35 -13.58
CA TYR A 687 -4.86 -0.04 -12.98
C TYR A 687 -4.81 1.09 -14.03
N GLY A 688 -3.77 1.10 -14.87
CA GLY A 688 -3.45 2.19 -15.79
C GLY A 688 -4.45 2.35 -16.93
N GLY A 689 -4.96 1.25 -17.50
CA GLY A 689 -5.93 1.27 -18.59
C GLY A 689 -7.21 2.04 -18.24
N PRO A 690 -7.92 1.70 -17.14
CA PRO A 690 -9.06 2.48 -16.67
C PRO A 690 -8.71 3.92 -16.28
N TYR A 691 -7.53 4.16 -15.70
CA TYR A 691 -7.06 5.52 -15.38
C TYR A 691 -6.90 6.39 -16.64
N ALA A 692 -6.27 5.84 -17.69
CA ALA A 692 -6.14 6.50 -19.00
C ALA A 692 -7.50 6.66 -19.71
N GLY A 693 -8.40 5.68 -19.58
CA GLY A 693 -9.78 5.79 -20.03
C GLY A 693 -10.52 6.97 -19.39
N ALA A 694 -10.36 7.16 -18.07
CA ALA A 694 -10.93 8.30 -17.35
C ALA A 694 -10.35 9.65 -17.84
N GLN A 695 -9.05 9.71 -18.15
CA GLN A 695 -8.40 10.90 -18.72
C GLN A 695 -8.87 11.21 -20.15
N LEU A 696 -9.02 10.20 -21.01
CA LEU A 696 -9.55 10.37 -22.36
C LEU A 696 -11.01 10.85 -22.34
N LEU A 697 -11.83 10.31 -21.44
CA LEU A 697 -13.21 10.75 -21.22
C LEU A 697 -13.27 12.20 -20.73
N GLU A 698 -12.37 12.62 -19.82
CA GLU A 698 -12.25 14.02 -19.38
C GLU A 698 -11.88 14.96 -20.53
N ILE A 699 -10.98 14.57 -21.45
CA ILE A 699 -10.64 15.38 -22.63
C ILE A 699 -11.84 15.55 -23.57
N ILE A 700 -12.62 14.50 -23.82
CA ILE A 700 -13.82 14.58 -24.65
C ILE A 700 -14.89 15.45 -23.96
N GLN A 701 -15.13 15.23 -22.67
CA GLN A 701 -16.06 15.99 -21.83
C GLN A 701 -15.80 17.51 -21.87
N LEU A 702 -14.52 17.93 -21.86
CA LEU A 702 -14.11 19.33 -21.85
C LEU A 702 -14.06 20.01 -23.24
N ASN A 703 -14.49 19.32 -24.31
CA ASN A 703 -14.49 19.85 -25.68
C ASN A 703 -15.78 19.55 -26.48
N VAL A 704 -16.61 18.60 -26.05
CA VAL A 704 -17.82 18.18 -26.78
C VAL A 704 -18.88 19.28 -26.87
N ASP A 705 -18.94 20.15 -25.86
CA ASP A 705 -19.83 21.30 -25.82
C ASP A 705 -19.44 22.38 -26.86
N TYR A 706 -18.15 22.67 -27.02
CA TYR A 706 -17.68 23.55 -28.09
C TYR A 706 -18.07 23.03 -29.49
N LEU A 707 -17.94 21.72 -29.73
CA LEU A 707 -18.33 21.11 -31.01
C LEU A 707 -19.85 21.24 -31.26
N ILE A 708 -20.67 21.00 -30.24
CA ILE A 708 -22.14 21.11 -30.34
C ILE A 708 -22.56 22.58 -30.53
N VAL A 709 -22.04 23.52 -29.73
CA VAL A 709 -22.33 24.96 -29.87
C VAL A 709 -21.91 25.46 -31.26
N ALA A 710 -20.71 25.10 -31.73
CA ALA A 710 -20.25 25.45 -33.09
C ALA A 710 -21.20 24.95 -34.18
N ARG A 711 -21.69 23.71 -34.04
CA ARG A 711 -22.49 23.02 -35.07
C ARG A 711 -23.97 23.40 -35.07
N VAL A 712 -24.52 23.82 -33.92
CA VAL A 712 -25.94 24.16 -33.72
C VAL A 712 -26.19 25.67 -33.71
N LEU A 713 -25.34 26.44 -33.02
CA LEU A 713 -25.52 27.89 -32.79
C LEU A 713 -24.53 28.77 -33.59
N GLY A 714 -23.53 28.17 -34.23
CA GLY A 714 -22.58 28.85 -35.10
C GLY A 714 -21.43 29.57 -34.38
N ALA A 715 -20.54 30.18 -35.18
CA ALA A 715 -19.25 30.69 -34.71
C ALA A 715 -19.33 31.86 -33.73
N VAL A 716 -20.32 32.75 -33.85
CA VAL A 716 -20.49 33.91 -32.96
C VAL A 716 -20.87 33.44 -31.54
N ALA A 717 -21.87 32.55 -31.46
CA ALA A 717 -22.29 31.92 -30.21
C ALA A 717 -21.15 31.10 -29.57
N LEU A 718 -20.39 30.36 -30.38
CA LEU A 718 -19.18 29.66 -29.91
C LEU A 718 -18.16 30.61 -29.29
N GLY A 719 -17.90 31.75 -29.92
CA GLY A 719 -16.96 32.76 -29.39
C GLY A 719 -17.40 33.29 -28.03
N GLN A 720 -18.67 33.68 -27.91
CA GLN A 720 -19.27 34.15 -26.65
C GLN A 720 -19.23 33.07 -25.56
N TYR A 721 -19.61 31.83 -25.88
CA TYR A 721 -19.59 30.71 -24.96
C TYR A 721 -18.16 30.34 -24.51
N SER A 722 -17.19 30.28 -25.44
CA SER A 722 -15.80 29.91 -25.11
C SER A 722 -15.12 30.97 -24.25
N LEU A 723 -15.39 32.27 -24.44
CA LEU A 723 -14.91 33.28 -23.52
C LEU A 723 -15.51 33.11 -22.12
N GLY A 724 -16.83 32.92 -22.03
CA GLY A 724 -17.52 32.70 -20.75
C GLY A 724 -17.00 31.47 -19.99
N PHE A 725 -16.81 30.35 -20.69
CA PHE A 725 -16.23 29.13 -20.13
C PHE A 725 -14.80 29.37 -19.63
N ARG A 726 -13.92 29.98 -20.44
CA ARG A 726 -12.51 30.20 -20.06
C ARG A 726 -12.36 31.01 -18.78
N LEU A 727 -13.20 32.04 -18.59
CA LEU A 727 -13.21 32.86 -17.37
C LEU A 727 -13.73 32.04 -16.18
N ALA A 728 -14.91 31.43 -16.32
CA ALA A 728 -15.55 30.64 -15.27
C ALA A 728 -14.74 29.42 -14.79
N PHE A 729 -13.96 28.81 -15.70
CA PHE A 729 -13.18 27.61 -15.43
C PHE A 729 -11.77 27.89 -14.85
N MET A 730 -11.33 29.15 -14.81
CA MET A 730 -9.99 29.51 -14.36
C MET A 730 -9.70 29.11 -12.89
N PRO A 731 -10.63 29.27 -11.92
CA PRO A 731 -10.41 28.80 -10.54
C PRO A 731 -10.22 27.28 -10.42
N TYR A 732 -10.91 26.48 -11.25
CA TYR A 732 -10.74 25.03 -11.29
C TYR A 732 -9.32 24.65 -11.74
N LEU A 733 -8.80 25.30 -12.77
CA LEU A 733 -7.43 25.08 -13.25
C LEU A 733 -6.37 25.52 -12.23
N MET A 734 -6.56 26.69 -11.59
CA MET A 734 -5.57 27.26 -10.67
C MET A 734 -5.53 26.58 -9.29
N ILE A 735 -6.64 25.98 -8.84
CA ILE A 735 -6.73 25.38 -7.50
C ILE A 735 -7.00 23.88 -7.54
N VAL A 736 -8.03 23.42 -8.28
CA VAL A 736 -8.44 22.00 -8.20
C VAL A 736 -7.37 21.11 -8.81
N VAL A 737 -6.95 21.38 -10.05
CA VAL A 737 -5.93 20.59 -10.76
C VAL A 737 -4.60 20.59 -10.01
N VAL A 738 -4.24 21.72 -9.40
CA VAL A 738 -3.06 21.89 -8.56
C VAL A 738 -3.16 21.05 -7.29
N THR A 739 -4.25 21.20 -6.53
CA THR A 739 -4.42 20.55 -5.22
C THR A 739 -4.62 19.04 -5.37
N THR A 740 -5.40 18.56 -6.34
CA THR A 740 -5.52 17.11 -6.59
C THR A 740 -4.23 16.53 -7.19
N GLY A 741 -3.54 17.28 -8.05
CA GLY A 741 -2.25 16.92 -8.61
C GLY A 741 -1.20 16.59 -7.55
N ALA A 742 -1.15 17.38 -6.48
CA ALA A 742 -0.28 17.18 -5.32
C ALA A 742 -0.86 16.22 -4.27
N ALA A 743 -2.16 16.26 -4.00
CA ALA A 743 -2.80 15.39 -3.00
C ALA A 743 -2.81 13.92 -3.42
N PHE A 744 -2.79 13.59 -4.71
CA PHE A 744 -2.80 12.21 -5.21
C PHE A 744 -1.68 11.32 -4.61
N PRO A 745 -0.37 11.65 -4.71
CA PRO A 745 0.69 10.84 -4.09
C PRO A 745 0.62 10.79 -2.55
N TYR A 746 0.06 11.81 -1.88
CA TYR A 746 -0.22 11.76 -0.43
C TYR A 746 -1.34 10.75 -0.13
N LEU A 747 -2.47 10.83 -0.84
CA LEU A 747 -3.60 9.91 -0.66
C LEU A 747 -3.21 8.44 -0.97
N CYS A 748 -2.34 8.18 -1.95
CA CYS A 748 -1.86 6.82 -2.26
C CYS A 748 -1.10 6.14 -1.09
N ARG A 749 -0.49 6.94 -0.19
CA ARG A 749 0.23 6.46 1.01
C ARG A 749 -0.72 6.07 2.14
N VAL A 750 -1.93 6.65 2.16
CA VAL A 750 -2.94 6.42 3.20
C VAL A 750 -3.88 5.29 2.78
N SER A 751 -4.30 4.43 3.70
CA SER A 751 -5.26 3.33 3.42
C SER A 751 -6.35 3.19 4.49
N GLY A 752 -7.36 2.36 4.21
CA GLY A 752 -8.45 2.08 5.14
C GLY A 752 -9.26 3.33 5.52
N PRO A 753 -9.82 3.40 6.74
CA PRO A 753 -10.61 4.54 7.22
C PRO A 753 -9.88 5.90 7.18
N ALA A 754 -8.55 5.91 7.18
CA ALA A 754 -7.77 7.14 7.09
C ALA A 754 -7.83 7.78 5.69
N LEU A 755 -7.97 6.97 4.62
CA LEU A 755 -8.05 7.48 3.24
C LEU A 755 -9.32 8.32 3.03
N GLY A 756 -10.47 7.86 3.50
CA GLY A 756 -11.72 8.62 3.39
C GLY A 756 -11.68 9.92 4.19
N ARG A 757 -11.09 9.90 5.40
CA ARG A 757 -10.86 11.11 6.21
C ARG A 757 -9.94 12.12 5.51
N ALA A 758 -8.78 11.66 5.03
CA ALA A 758 -7.83 12.51 4.29
C ALA A 758 -8.47 13.10 3.02
N SER A 759 -9.30 12.32 2.31
CA SER A 759 -10.04 12.77 1.13
C SER A 759 -11.08 13.85 1.48
N THR A 760 -11.75 13.75 2.63
CA THR A 760 -12.66 14.81 3.14
C THR A 760 -11.90 16.09 3.49
N VAL A 761 -10.70 16.00 4.10
CA VAL A 761 -9.86 17.16 4.42
C VAL A 761 -9.38 17.85 3.13
N VAL A 762 -8.84 17.10 2.17
CA VAL A 762 -8.42 17.63 0.85
C VAL A 762 -9.60 18.30 0.13
N MET A 763 -10.79 17.70 0.18
CA MET A 763 -11.98 18.27 -0.46
C MET A 763 -12.44 19.55 0.23
N THR A 764 -12.45 19.59 1.57
CA THR A 764 -12.77 20.82 2.32
C THR A 764 -11.81 21.94 1.96
N ALA A 765 -10.49 21.69 2.04
CA ALA A 765 -9.47 22.70 1.74
C ALA A 765 -9.59 23.23 0.29
N THR A 766 -9.82 22.34 -0.68
CA THR A 766 -9.98 22.73 -2.09
C THR A 766 -11.25 23.56 -2.30
N LEU A 767 -12.39 23.15 -1.76
CA LEU A 767 -13.67 23.85 -1.94
C LEU A 767 -13.69 25.20 -1.21
N THR A 768 -13.11 25.30 -0.01
CA THR A 768 -12.93 26.58 0.71
C THR A 768 -12.15 27.60 -0.13
N MET A 769 -11.22 27.17 -0.99
CA MET A 769 -10.50 28.07 -1.89
C MET A 769 -11.24 28.34 -3.22
N VAL A 770 -11.93 27.34 -3.80
CA VAL A 770 -12.56 27.45 -5.13
C VAL A 770 -13.91 28.18 -5.08
N VAL A 771 -14.78 27.82 -4.14
CA VAL A 771 -16.16 28.33 -4.07
C VAL A 771 -16.23 29.86 -3.99
N PRO A 772 -15.44 30.59 -3.17
CA PRO A 772 -15.50 32.06 -3.16
C PRO A 772 -15.08 32.68 -4.49
N LEU A 773 -14.12 32.11 -5.22
CA LEU A 773 -13.72 32.64 -6.53
C LEU A 773 -14.80 32.42 -7.58
N CYS A 774 -15.43 31.23 -7.60
CA CYS A 774 -16.57 30.97 -8.48
C CYS A 774 -17.78 31.85 -8.14
N ALA A 775 -18.08 32.04 -6.85
CA ALA A 775 -19.15 32.94 -6.41
C ALA A 775 -18.85 34.40 -6.77
N GLY A 776 -17.59 34.85 -6.68
CA GLY A 776 -17.15 36.15 -7.19
C GLY A 776 -17.39 36.28 -8.70
N LEU A 777 -16.93 35.33 -9.51
CA LEU A 777 -17.16 35.33 -10.96
C LEU A 777 -18.65 35.31 -11.35
N ALA A 778 -19.52 34.77 -10.50
CA ALA A 778 -20.98 34.81 -10.70
C ALA A 778 -21.63 36.14 -10.27
N LEU A 779 -21.08 36.85 -9.27
CA LEU A 779 -21.55 38.17 -8.81
C LEU A 779 -21.10 39.34 -9.71
N PHE A 780 -19.94 39.17 -10.36
CA PHE A 780 -19.32 40.15 -11.27
C PHE A 780 -19.31 39.62 -12.72
N ASN A 781 -20.34 38.87 -13.11
CA ASN A 781 -20.46 38.34 -14.47
C ASN A 781 -20.89 39.41 -15.50
N ASP A 782 -21.51 40.49 -15.02
CA ASP A 782 -21.92 41.69 -15.76
C ASP A 782 -20.72 42.52 -16.26
N ASP A 783 -19.63 42.56 -15.50
CA ASP A 783 -18.36 43.19 -15.89
C ASP A 783 -17.72 42.56 -17.16
N LEU A 784 -18.21 41.41 -17.64
CA LEU A 784 -17.86 40.88 -18.97
C LEU A 784 -18.16 41.89 -20.10
N THR A 785 -19.18 42.73 -19.92
CA THR A 785 -19.55 43.78 -20.89
C THR A 785 -18.51 44.90 -21.02
N LEU A 786 -17.57 45.04 -20.07
CA LEU A 786 -16.40 45.93 -20.20
C LEU A 786 -15.49 45.55 -21.39
N LEU A 787 -15.59 44.33 -21.90
CA LEU A 787 -14.91 43.88 -23.12
C LEU A 787 -15.68 44.22 -24.42
N GLY A 788 -16.79 44.95 -24.30
CA GLY A 788 -17.71 45.39 -25.35
C GLY A 788 -19.04 44.62 -25.38
N ASP A 789 -20.14 45.30 -25.72
CA ASP A 789 -21.53 44.80 -25.65
C ASP A 789 -21.78 43.48 -26.39
N LYS A 790 -20.98 43.20 -27.42
CA LYS A 790 -20.96 41.92 -28.17
C LYS A 790 -20.78 40.68 -27.28
N TRP A 791 -20.29 40.83 -26.06
CA TRP A 791 -20.15 39.75 -25.09
C TRP A 791 -21.32 39.63 -24.10
N SER A 792 -22.30 40.53 -24.13
CA SER A 792 -23.48 40.52 -23.25
C SER A 792 -24.20 39.15 -23.21
N PRO A 793 -24.39 38.41 -24.33
CA PRO A 793 -24.95 37.05 -24.28
C PRO A 793 -24.13 36.03 -23.47
N GLY A 794 -22.85 36.29 -23.22
CA GLY A 794 -21.97 35.49 -22.37
C GLY A 794 -22.06 35.78 -20.87
N VAL A 795 -22.68 36.88 -20.45
CA VAL A 795 -22.86 37.26 -19.03
C VAL A 795 -23.51 36.13 -18.21
N PRO A 796 -24.69 35.59 -18.58
CA PRO A 796 -25.29 34.47 -17.84
C PRO A 796 -24.49 33.16 -17.98
N VAL A 797 -23.73 32.99 -19.07
CA VAL A 797 -22.87 31.81 -19.28
C VAL A 797 -21.74 31.76 -18.25
N VAL A 798 -21.10 32.88 -17.92
CA VAL A 798 -20.07 32.94 -16.87
C VAL A 798 -20.63 32.49 -15.52
N GLY A 799 -21.79 33.01 -15.12
CA GLY A 799 -22.42 32.69 -13.83
C GLY A 799 -22.77 31.20 -13.69
N TRP A 800 -23.42 30.61 -14.69
CA TRP A 800 -23.74 29.18 -14.68
C TRP A 800 -22.50 28.30 -14.75
N LEU A 801 -21.50 28.64 -15.56
CA LEU A 801 -20.29 27.84 -15.67
C LEU A 801 -19.37 27.96 -14.44
N ALA A 802 -19.48 29.04 -13.65
CA ALA A 802 -18.78 29.14 -12.36
C ALA A 802 -19.34 28.15 -11.33
N LEU A 803 -20.68 27.95 -11.31
CA LEU A 803 -21.33 26.89 -10.53
C LEU A 803 -20.95 25.49 -11.05
N TYR A 804 -20.89 25.30 -12.37
CA TYR A 804 -20.39 24.05 -12.98
C TYR A 804 -18.96 23.72 -12.50
N ALA A 805 -18.06 24.70 -12.45
CA ALA A 805 -16.70 24.49 -11.98
C ALA A 805 -16.65 24.00 -10.52
N VAL A 806 -17.52 24.50 -9.63
CA VAL A 806 -17.66 23.99 -8.25
C VAL A 806 -18.15 22.54 -8.24
N LEU A 807 -19.18 22.20 -9.03
CA LEU A 807 -19.72 20.84 -9.09
C LEU A 807 -18.71 19.84 -9.67
N LEU A 808 -17.97 20.24 -10.72
CA LEU A 808 -16.88 19.44 -11.29
C LEU A 808 -15.73 19.22 -10.30
N SER A 809 -15.46 20.20 -9.43
CA SER A 809 -14.44 20.09 -8.36
C SER A 809 -14.73 18.89 -7.45
N VAL A 810 -15.98 18.72 -7.00
CA VAL A 810 -16.41 17.58 -6.17
C VAL A 810 -16.14 16.26 -6.88
N GLY A 811 -16.52 16.16 -8.16
CA GLY A 811 -16.26 14.97 -8.98
C GLY A 811 -14.77 14.64 -9.11
N GLN A 812 -13.93 15.64 -9.40
CA GLN A 812 -12.48 15.45 -9.59
C GLN A 812 -11.76 15.05 -8.30
N ILE A 813 -12.16 15.58 -7.15
CA ILE A 813 -11.53 15.25 -5.86
C ILE A 813 -11.91 13.82 -5.43
N VAL A 814 -13.18 13.43 -5.60
CA VAL A 814 -13.62 12.03 -5.41
C VAL A 814 -12.89 11.09 -6.38
N GLN A 815 -12.78 11.44 -7.67
CA GLN A 815 -12.05 10.65 -8.66
C GLN A 815 -10.59 10.43 -8.26
N THR A 816 -9.93 11.47 -7.76
CA THR A 816 -8.56 11.42 -7.25
C THR A 816 -8.44 10.45 -6.06
N ALA A 817 -9.40 10.48 -5.13
CA ALA A 817 -9.46 9.57 -3.98
C ALA A 817 -9.78 8.12 -4.37
N LEU A 818 -10.69 7.89 -5.32
CA LEU A 818 -10.98 6.56 -5.89
C LEU A 818 -9.75 5.97 -6.59
N ASN A 819 -9.00 6.78 -7.35
CA ASN A 819 -7.73 6.37 -7.95
C ASN A 819 -6.70 5.99 -6.87
N ALA A 820 -6.54 6.84 -5.83
CA ALA A 820 -5.62 6.57 -4.73
C ALA A 820 -6.01 5.31 -3.92
N GLY A 821 -7.31 5.04 -3.79
CA GLY A 821 -7.87 3.83 -3.18
C GLY A 821 -7.90 2.59 -4.08
N GLY A 822 -7.15 2.58 -5.19
CA GLY A 822 -7.03 1.39 -6.05
C GLY A 822 -8.25 1.09 -6.93
N ARG A 823 -9.17 2.04 -7.13
CA ARG A 823 -10.44 1.85 -7.85
C ARG A 823 -10.58 2.71 -9.13
N PRO A 824 -9.61 2.71 -10.05
CA PRO A 824 -9.66 3.54 -11.27
C PRO A 824 -10.79 3.16 -12.23
N GLY A 825 -11.30 1.92 -12.18
CA GLY A 825 -12.51 1.53 -12.93
C GLY A 825 -13.77 2.30 -12.51
N VAL A 826 -13.91 2.59 -11.21
CA VAL A 826 -15.04 3.40 -10.68
C VAL A 826 -14.85 4.87 -11.07
N ALA A 827 -13.61 5.37 -11.02
CA ALA A 827 -13.25 6.70 -11.51
C ALA A 827 -13.53 6.89 -13.02
N MET A 828 -13.26 5.86 -13.84
CA MET A 828 -13.60 5.84 -15.26
C MET A 828 -15.10 5.82 -15.49
N LEU A 829 -15.86 4.99 -14.74
CA LEU A 829 -17.31 4.93 -14.84
C LEU A 829 -17.95 6.28 -14.49
N LEU A 830 -17.47 6.97 -13.45
CA LEU A 830 -17.94 8.31 -13.07
C LEU A 830 -17.76 9.34 -14.20
N ARG A 831 -16.64 9.28 -14.94
CA ARG A 831 -16.41 10.14 -16.12
C ARG A 831 -17.24 9.74 -17.34
N LEU A 832 -17.48 8.45 -17.54
CA LEU A 832 -18.39 7.96 -18.58
C LEU A 832 -19.83 8.43 -18.31
N SER A 833 -20.30 8.33 -17.06
CA SER A 833 -21.59 8.88 -16.64
C SER A 833 -21.67 10.39 -16.87
N HIS A 834 -20.61 11.15 -16.61
CA HIS A 834 -20.59 12.59 -16.91
C HIS A 834 -20.73 12.83 -18.42
N LEU A 835 -19.94 12.17 -19.26
CA LEU A 835 -20.00 12.36 -20.72
C LEU A 835 -21.37 11.98 -21.30
N VAL A 836 -21.98 10.89 -20.83
CA VAL A 836 -23.32 10.44 -21.28
C VAL A 836 -24.41 11.42 -20.83
N LEU A 837 -24.40 11.86 -19.56
CA LEU A 837 -25.36 12.85 -19.06
C LEU A 837 -25.20 14.20 -19.76
N LEU A 838 -23.97 14.62 -20.03
CA LEU A 838 -23.67 15.86 -20.75
C LEU A 838 -24.13 15.81 -22.21
N LEU A 839 -23.86 14.72 -22.92
CA LEU A 839 -24.39 14.52 -24.28
C LEU A 839 -25.93 14.53 -24.28
N GLY A 840 -26.55 13.86 -23.30
CA GLY A 840 -28.01 13.84 -23.11
C GLY A 840 -28.60 15.24 -22.88
N THR A 841 -28.04 16.04 -21.97
CA THR A 841 -28.54 17.40 -21.73
C THR A 841 -28.28 18.30 -22.93
N LEU A 842 -27.08 18.30 -23.53
CA LEU A 842 -26.74 19.13 -24.67
C LEU A 842 -27.60 18.87 -25.90
N LEU A 843 -27.92 17.61 -26.21
CA LEU A 843 -28.80 17.28 -27.34
C LEU A 843 -30.23 17.83 -27.18
N VAL A 844 -30.70 18.01 -25.95
CA VAL A 844 -32.02 18.61 -25.66
C VAL A 844 -31.95 20.14 -25.63
N VAL A 845 -30.91 20.73 -25.03
CA VAL A 845 -30.88 22.17 -24.74
C VAL A 845 -30.15 23.03 -25.78
N ALA A 846 -29.27 22.47 -26.62
CA ALA A 846 -28.35 23.27 -27.45
C ALA A 846 -29.04 24.19 -28.49
N SER A 847 -30.25 23.86 -28.95
CA SER A 847 -31.07 24.72 -29.81
C SER A 847 -31.57 25.99 -29.13
N HIS A 848 -31.59 26.02 -27.78
CA HIS A 848 -32.14 27.12 -26.97
C HIS A 848 -31.07 28.16 -26.57
N GLY A 849 -29.89 28.13 -27.21
CA GLY A 849 -28.83 29.13 -27.02
C GLY A 849 -27.80 28.79 -25.94
N ILE A 850 -26.74 29.61 -25.87
CA ILE A 850 -25.54 29.33 -25.08
C ILE A 850 -25.79 29.31 -23.55
N THR A 851 -26.78 30.06 -23.07
CA THR A 851 -27.22 29.99 -21.66
C THR A 851 -27.86 28.64 -21.32
N ALA A 852 -28.66 28.08 -22.23
CA ALA A 852 -29.29 26.78 -22.02
C ALA A 852 -28.23 25.66 -22.01
N VAL A 853 -27.20 25.75 -22.85
CA VAL A 853 -26.01 24.88 -22.82
C VAL A 853 -25.28 24.97 -21.47
N ALA A 854 -25.07 26.17 -20.93
CA ALA A 854 -24.45 26.35 -19.63
C ALA A 854 -25.29 25.77 -18.47
N VAL A 855 -26.62 25.89 -18.52
CA VAL A 855 -27.53 25.22 -17.57
C VAL A 855 -27.48 23.70 -17.74
N GLY A 856 -27.40 23.18 -18.97
CA GLY A 856 -27.26 21.75 -19.26
C GLY A 856 -25.97 21.13 -18.70
N GLN A 857 -24.85 21.87 -18.75
CA GLN A 857 -23.60 21.51 -18.06
C GLN A 857 -23.80 21.42 -16.53
N VAL A 858 -24.47 22.40 -15.91
CA VAL A 858 -24.76 22.41 -14.45
C VAL A 858 -25.68 21.25 -14.03
N VAL A 859 -26.70 20.93 -14.83
CA VAL A 859 -27.60 19.80 -14.56
C VAL A 859 -26.82 18.47 -14.62
N ALA A 860 -26.04 18.25 -15.68
CA ALA A 860 -25.20 17.04 -15.78
C ALA A 860 -24.18 16.96 -14.62
N ALA A 861 -23.50 18.05 -14.29
CA ALA A 861 -22.50 18.09 -13.23
C ALA A 861 -23.10 17.91 -11.81
N SER A 862 -24.32 18.36 -11.55
CA SER A 862 -24.96 18.18 -10.23
C SER A 862 -25.38 16.72 -9.97
N LEU A 863 -25.89 16.04 -11.00
CA LEU A 863 -26.14 14.59 -10.96
C LEU A 863 -24.83 13.81 -10.77
N VAL A 864 -23.77 14.17 -11.48
CA VAL A 864 -22.45 13.53 -11.36
C VAL A 864 -21.79 13.81 -10.02
N ALA A 865 -21.89 15.03 -9.47
CA ALA A 865 -21.37 15.35 -8.14
C ALA A 865 -22.11 14.55 -7.05
N THR A 866 -23.43 14.34 -7.20
CA THR A 866 -24.22 13.47 -6.32
C THR A 866 -23.75 12.02 -6.41
N LEU A 867 -23.56 11.49 -7.62
CA LEU A 867 -23.01 10.15 -7.87
C LEU A 867 -21.57 10.00 -7.33
N ALA A 868 -20.76 11.04 -7.44
CA ALA A 868 -19.41 11.06 -6.86
C ALA A 868 -19.47 10.96 -5.33
N LEU A 869 -20.33 11.74 -4.67
CA LEU A 869 -20.45 11.70 -3.20
C LEU A 869 -21.00 10.36 -2.69
N THR A 870 -21.90 9.70 -3.42
CA THR A 870 -22.37 8.35 -3.05
C THR A 870 -21.30 7.28 -3.30
N LEU A 871 -20.64 7.28 -4.46
CA LEU A 871 -19.52 6.36 -4.74
C LEU A 871 -18.34 6.57 -3.77
N GLY A 872 -18.05 7.81 -3.38
CA GLY A 872 -17.06 8.13 -2.35
C GLY A 872 -17.43 7.49 -1.00
N ARG A 873 -18.69 7.63 -0.57
CA ARG A 873 -19.19 7.00 0.67
C ARG A 873 -19.15 5.46 0.62
N ILE A 874 -19.43 4.87 -0.54
CA ILE A 874 -19.46 3.40 -0.72
C ILE A 874 -18.03 2.82 -0.81
N HIS A 875 -17.12 3.50 -1.52
CA HIS A 875 -15.82 2.95 -1.87
C HIS A 875 -14.62 3.48 -1.07
N LEU A 876 -14.79 4.49 -0.22
CA LEU A 876 -13.72 5.05 0.61
C LEU A 876 -14.12 4.98 2.10
N PRO A 877 -13.67 3.95 2.84
CA PRO A 877 -13.92 3.85 4.28
C PRO A 877 -13.51 5.14 5.01
N GLY A 878 -14.33 5.57 5.96
CA GLY A 878 -14.13 6.83 6.72
C GLY A 878 -14.50 8.12 5.96
N PHE A 879 -14.95 8.06 4.70
CA PHE A 879 -15.44 9.23 3.97
C PHE A 879 -16.82 9.66 4.49
N SER A 880 -16.88 10.82 5.15
CA SER A 880 -18.07 11.24 5.89
C SER A 880 -18.72 12.47 5.25
N LEU A 881 -19.90 12.28 4.64
CA LEU A 881 -20.73 13.37 4.13
C LEU A 881 -21.16 14.34 5.24
N ARG A 882 -21.41 13.82 6.46
CA ARG A 882 -21.69 14.66 7.64
C ARG A 882 -20.46 15.45 8.07
N GLY A 883 -19.27 14.85 8.01
CA GLY A 883 -18.00 15.52 8.26
C GLY A 883 -17.80 16.68 7.28
N LEU A 884 -17.87 16.42 5.97
CA LEU A 884 -17.78 17.42 4.91
C LEU A 884 -18.77 18.58 5.11
N ALA A 885 -20.04 18.27 5.37
CA ALA A 885 -21.08 19.28 5.57
C ALA A 885 -20.90 20.12 6.86
N VAL A 886 -20.17 19.61 7.86
CA VAL A 886 -19.75 20.38 9.04
C VAL A 886 -18.52 21.24 8.72
N SER A 887 -17.50 20.66 8.10
CA SER A 887 -16.24 21.33 7.77
C SER A 887 -16.39 22.44 6.72
N LEU A 888 -17.41 22.40 5.86
CA LEU A 888 -17.71 23.48 4.90
C LEU A 888 -18.53 24.64 5.48
N ARG A 889 -18.99 24.57 6.75
CA ARG A 889 -19.78 25.67 7.37
C ARG A 889 -19.07 27.02 7.39
N PRO A 890 -17.76 27.14 7.73
CA PRO A 890 -17.05 28.42 7.70
C PRO A 890 -17.00 29.01 6.28
N ALA A 891 -16.76 28.16 5.27
CA ALA A 891 -16.73 28.57 3.87
C ALA A 891 -18.11 29.01 3.36
N ALA A 892 -19.18 28.27 3.69
CA ALA A 892 -20.55 28.64 3.33
C ALA A 892 -20.98 29.95 3.97
N ALA A 893 -20.67 30.15 5.27
CA ALA A 893 -20.91 31.42 5.96
C ALA A 893 -20.11 32.56 5.34
N GLY A 894 -18.83 32.34 5.01
CA GLY A 894 -17.99 33.31 4.32
C GLY A 894 -18.54 33.72 2.96
N VAL A 895 -19.06 32.77 2.16
CA VAL A 895 -19.70 33.09 0.87
C VAL A 895 -20.99 33.88 1.09
N ALA A 896 -21.81 33.54 2.08
CA ALA A 896 -23.02 34.30 2.39
C ALA A 896 -22.71 35.75 2.81
N VAL A 897 -21.73 35.95 3.69
CA VAL A 897 -21.27 37.29 4.10
C VAL A 897 -20.65 38.05 2.93
N MET A 898 -19.89 37.38 2.04
CA MET A 898 -19.36 37.98 0.81
C MET A 898 -20.48 38.44 -0.13
N VAL A 899 -21.51 37.62 -0.37
CA VAL A 899 -22.67 37.98 -1.21
C VAL A 899 -23.39 39.19 -0.63
N VAL A 900 -23.67 39.20 0.67
CA VAL A 900 -24.33 40.34 1.36
C VAL A 900 -23.47 41.60 1.29
N ALA A 901 -22.16 41.50 1.49
CA ALA A 901 -21.23 42.62 1.39
C ALA A 901 -21.17 43.18 -0.06
N VAL A 902 -21.02 42.32 -1.07
CA VAL A 902 -20.93 42.75 -2.48
C VAL A 902 -22.24 43.42 -2.94
N LEU A 903 -23.39 42.83 -2.64
CA LEU A 903 -24.69 43.39 -3.02
C LEU A 903 -25.00 44.68 -2.24
N GLY A 904 -24.70 44.71 -0.94
CA GLY A 904 -24.88 45.90 -0.10
C GLY A 904 -23.98 47.07 -0.52
N LEU A 905 -22.73 46.82 -0.90
CA LEU A 905 -21.81 47.86 -1.37
C LEU A 905 -22.14 48.33 -2.79
N ARG A 906 -22.58 47.44 -3.70
CA ARG A 906 -23.12 47.86 -5.02
C ARG A 906 -24.31 48.80 -4.85
N ALA A 907 -25.24 48.49 -3.93
CA ALA A 907 -26.40 49.32 -3.64
C ALA A 907 -26.05 50.64 -2.92
N LEU A 908 -25.08 50.64 -1.99
CA LEU A 908 -24.69 51.82 -1.22
C LEU A 908 -23.92 52.87 -2.03
N PHE A 909 -23.09 52.42 -2.99
CA PHE A 909 -22.27 53.29 -3.84
C PHE A 909 -22.88 53.54 -5.24
N ASP A 910 -24.13 53.11 -5.47
CA ASP A 910 -24.84 53.14 -6.76
C ASP A 910 -24.00 52.57 -7.94
N VAL A 911 -23.25 51.50 -7.68
CA VAL A 911 -22.43 50.80 -8.68
C VAL A 911 -23.33 49.82 -9.44
N GLY A 912 -24.36 50.37 -10.08
CA GLY A 912 -25.29 49.64 -10.96
C GLY A 912 -24.77 49.45 -12.38
N SER A 913 -23.71 50.16 -12.77
CA SER A 913 -23.02 49.99 -14.05
C SER A 913 -21.73 49.16 -13.90
N PRO A 914 -21.46 48.22 -14.83
CA PRO A 914 -20.20 47.48 -14.84
C PRO A 914 -19.03 48.46 -14.99
N SER A 915 -18.01 48.31 -14.15
CA SER A 915 -16.93 49.29 -14.00
C SER A 915 -15.69 48.69 -13.34
N LEU A 916 -14.52 48.97 -13.90
CA LEU A 916 -13.25 48.46 -13.37
C LEU A 916 -12.96 48.92 -11.93
N SER A 917 -13.37 50.15 -11.58
CA SER A 917 -13.32 50.68 -10.22
C SER A 917 -14.29 49.95 -9.28
N GLY A 918 -15.51 49.64 -9.74
CA GLY A 918 -16.49 48.85 -9.00
C GLY A 918 -16.00 47.43 -8.73
N LEU A 919 -15.50 46.75 -9.76
CA LEU A 919 -14.90 45.42 -9.67
C LEU A 919 -13.72 45.38 -8.67
N LEU A 920 -12.82 46.36 -8.73
CA LEU A 920 -11.67 46.42 -7.83
C LEU A 920 -12.08 46.75 -6.37
N LEU A 921 -12.94 47.76 -6.17
CA LEU A 921 -13.37 48.19 -4.83
C LEU A 921 -14.28 47.15 -4.16
N VAL A 922 -15.37 46.76 -4.83
CA VAL A 922 -16.38 45.86 -4.26
C VAL A 922 -15.88 44.41 -4.28
N GLY A 923 -15.11 44.01 -5.29
CA GLY A 923 -14.48 42.69 -5.34
C GLY A 923 -13.44 42.49 -4.24
N SER A 924 -12.57 43.47 -3.97
CA SER A 924 -11.63 43.40 -2.85
C SER A 924 -12.33 43.41 -1.49
N ALA A 925 -13.38 44.23 -1.33
CA ALA A 925 -14.23 44.19 -0.13
C ALA A 925 -14.90 42.81 0.06
N GLY A 926 -15.37 42.17 -1.02
CA GLY A 926 -15.90 40.81 -0.99
C GLY A 926 -14.85 39.77 -0.56
N VAL A 927 -13.62 39.84 -1.08
CA VAL A 927 -12.50 38.97 -0.67
C VAL A 927 -12.15 39.17 0.80
N VAL A 928 -12.13 40.41 1.29
CA VAL A 928 -11.89 40.74 2.71
C VAL A 928 -13.03 40.22 3.60
N ALA A 929 -14.29 40.38 3.18
CA ALA A 929 -15.46 39.88 3.90
C ALA A 929 -15.45 38.34 3.99
N TYR A 930 -15.11 37.65 2.90
CA TYR A 930 -14.91 36.21 2.89
C TYR A 930 -13.78 35.79 3.84
N ALA A 931 -12.57 36.33 3.64
CA ALA A 931 -11.38 35.93 4.38
C ALA A 931 -11.51 36.23 5.89
N GLY A 932 -12.10 37.38 6.25
CA GLY A 932 -12.39 37.75 7.63
C GLY A 932 -13.38 36.79 8.30
N THR A 933 -14.44 36.37 7.59
CA THR A 933 -15.43 35.43 8.11
C THR A 933 -14.82 34.05 8.35
N VAL A 934 -14.04 33.51 7.41
CA VAL A 934 -13.36 32.22 7.62
C VAL A 934 -12.26 32.34 8.68
N TRP A 935 -11.55 33.47 8.80
CA TRP A 935 -10.58 33.72 9.86
C TRP A 935 -11.21 33.82 11.26
N MET A 936 -12.44 34.32 11.37
CA MET A 936 -13.21 34.32 12.62
C MET A 936 -13.71 32.92 12.99
N LEU A 937 -14.31 32.19 12.03
CA LEU A 937 -14.97 30.91 12.27
C LEU A 937 -14.02 29.71 12.30
N ASP A 938 -12.88 29.78 11.61
CA ASP A 938 -11.93 28.67 11.47
C ASP A 938 -10.46 29.13 11.57
N ARG A 939 -10.19 29.95 12.59
CA ARG A 939 -8.86 30.49 12.90
C ARG A 939 -7.80 29.42 13.16
N ALA A 940 -8.22 28.21 13.53
CA ALA A 940 -7.33 27.09 13.82
C ALA A 940 -6.75 26.50 12.52
N HIS A 941 -7.59 25.95 11.64
CA HIS A 941 -7.11 25.34 10.39
C HIS A 941 -6.44 26.37 9.48
N LEU A 942 -6.87 27.64 9.47
CA LEU A 942 -6.18 28.69 8.70
C LEU A 942 -4.76 28.99 9.22
N LYS A 943 -4.55 29.04 10.55
CA LYS A 943 -3.20 29.16 11.13
C LYS A 943 -2.35 27.94 10.79
N GLU A 944 -2.91 26.74 10.88
CA GLU A 944 -2.22 25.49 10.62
C GLU A 944 -1.81 25.38 9.14
N ALA A 945 -2.73 25.63 8.20
CA ALA A 945 -2.44 25.70 6.77
C ALA A 945 -1.36 26.74 6.44
N PHE A 946 -1.42 27.94 7.04
CA PHE A 946 -0.40 28.97 6.84
C PHE A 946 0.97 28.54 7.40
N GLN A 947 1.02 27.84 8.54
CA GLN A 947 2.25 27.26 9.07
C GLN A 947 2.82 26.15 8.17
N LEU A 948 1.97 25.26 7.63
CA LEU A 948 2.39 24.20 6.71
C LEU A 948 3.04 24.75 5.43
N VAL A 949 2.57 25.92 4.95
CA VAL A 949 3.23 26.63 3.83
C VAL A 949 4.54 27.31 4.26
N ARG A 950 4.63 27.82 5.50
CA ARG A 950 5.74 28.69 5.94
C ARG A 950 6.94 27.98 6.57
N ARG A 951 6.78 26.83 7.24
CA ARG A 951 7.88 26.10 7.91
C ARG A 951 9.00 25.71 6.92
N PRO A 952 10.28 26.11 7.12
CA PRO A 952 11.40 25.58 6.32
C PRO A 952 11.49 24.05 6.46
N SER A 953 12.12 23.41 5.45
CA SER A 953 12.11 21.96 5.21
C SER A 953 13.10 21.16 6.03
#